data_AF-A0A6A7Y8U3-F1
#
_entry.id   AF-A0A6A7Y8U3-F1
#
_cell.length_a   1.000
_cell.length_b   1.000
_cell.length_c   1.000
_cell.angle_alpha   90.00
_cell.angle_beta   90.00
_cell.angle_gamma   90.00
#
_symmetry.space_group_name_H-M   'P 1'
#
loop_
_entity.id
_entity.type
_entity.pdbx_description
1 polymer ?
#
loop_
_entity_poly.entity_id
_entity_poly.type
_entity_poly.pdbx_seq_one_letter_code
_entity_poly.pdbx_strand_id
1 'polypeptide(L)'
;MLSWFKGRSGADRREVAGNRSRLPHAAESQTLLTASVAKADQFRDAGEHAEAALAYRDALELAPWRTDLKVQLGNMCKDCGQLPQALEAYDDALQDSPDDADIHLQRGRALALMGRRPAALKSYRKALELAPTFEAALHELAMAGEPVAQVARTKALAASGSFEKLLDVTATLHEVRDRLALIETAMPSLATLAAIPAEQYALFEALFQVPPPPAHQNAPLFTIISAAEETPVGRVQEQLRALQAQEATNWKAVFYGRSAALRTAVEAVAAFDARVRWLDVADTVSETEAERLAVAGAEGWLLLLDHAAILHTRAIGWFASLAEREDATALCCDATLTDADGNRRLLARWGFDPDLVLQRNIWGNTIAIKAAAYAELASEVDIQASLAGRRSALLLNLRDLVHLPLPLVDVRGEEASPDHCAAVRRRIATAQLPCRVIDDEADPTRIRLSWTPPIADDGMSVIICTRDNASDCDRMVRSLRAYADQPEHLRILVVDNGTSRAADTAILEMLRAEAGVSVLSDPRPFNWSGLNNAAAEKVTDPILVFANDDMEMRTRGWDTRVRAQIAHADTGALGAKLLYPDETIQHAGVLFGWGGSVIHDGLFQPAASADQYGRWQMQRQVSAVTGAFLAIRRALFLEVGGFDERQLAISYSDIDLCLKLRRSGRVIRWDPDLVLTHFESKSRGLDHLSPEKRARDLSERRALHGRWGKSVFELDPYVNPAWHDATLPFRLVRPISSDAVMRYTSIIGTLSFTLAKRKMDSLRYAAQW
;
A
#
# COMPACT_ATOMS: atom_id res chain seq x y z
N MET A 1 -31.21 -28.92 24.54
CA MET A 1 -32.15 -29.73 23.74
C MET A 1 -31.32 -30.71 22.93
N LEU A 2 -31.34 -32.01 23.28
CA LEU A 2 -31.97 -33.10 22.49
C LEU A 2 -31.22 -33.35 21.16
N SER A 3 -30.74 -34.52 20.78
CA SER A 3 -30.78 -35.88 21.32
C SER A 3 -29.82 -36.71 20.47
N TRP A 4 -29.10 -37.68 21.03
CA TRP A 4 -29.14 -39.03 20.46
C TRP A 4 -28.71 -40.06 21.51
N PHE A 5 -29.46 -41.14 21.52
CA PHE A 5 -29.71 -42.04 22.62
C PHE A 5 -28.57 -43.03 22.88
N LYS A 6 -28.26 -43.25 24.16
CA LYS A 6 -28.02 -44.61 24.67
C LYS A 6 -29.29 -45.43 24.47
N GLY A 7 -29.18 -46.67 24.00
CA GLY A 7 -30.31 -47.59 24.07
C GLY A 7 -29.96 -49.07 23.89
N ARG A 8 -30.07 -49.79 25.02
CA ARG A 8 -30.28 -51.24 25.20
C ARG A 8 -29.05 -52.16 25.20
N SER A 9 -28.97 -53.21 26.02
CA SER A 9 -29.48 -53.56 27.36
C SER A 9 -29.01 -54.99 27.62
N GLY A 10 -28.66 -55.29 28.88
CA GLY A 10 -29.05 -56.52 29.59
C GLY A 10 -28.82 -57.90 28.96
N ALA A 11 -27.75 -58.53 29.45
CA ALA A 11 -27.72 -59.86 30.08
C ALA A 11 -27.82 -61.16 29.24
N ASP A 12 -26.82 -62.01 29.51
CA ASP A 12 -26.91 -63.43 29.89
C ASP A 12 -26.46 -64.51 28.87
N ARG A 13 -25.54 -65.36 29.38
CA ARG A 13 -25.31 -66.78 29.05
C ARG A 13 -24.79 -67.18 27.65
N ARG A 14 -23.47 -67.46 27.57
CA ARG A 14 -22.88 -68.83 27.54
C ARG A 14 -21.45 -68.80 27.02
N GLU A 15 -20.60 -69.58 27.69
CA GLU A 15 -19.23 -69.95 27.32
C GLU A 15 -19.13 -70.44 25.88
N VAL A 16 -18.07 -70.04 25.17
CA VAL A 16 -17.21 -70.99 24.44
C VAL A 16 -15.76 -70.54 24.59
N ALA A 17 -14.93 -71.50 24.98
CA ALA A 17 -13.50 -71.43 25.20
C ALA A 17 -12.70 -70.81 24.04
N GLY A 18 -11.58 -70.18 24.39
CA GLY A 18 -10.52 -69.89 23.43
C GLY A 18 -9.68 -68.67 23.80
N ASN A 19 -8.41 -68.94 24.14
CA ASN A 19 -7.29 -68.01 24.00
C ASN A 19 -7.12 -66.94 25.11
N ARG A 20 -6.57 -67.36 26.26
CA ARG A 20 -5.78 -66.45 27.11
C ARG A 20 -4.50 -66.11 26.35
N SER A 21 -4.55 -64.98 25.65
CA SER A 21 -3.46 -64.42 24.85
C SER A 21 -2.24 -64.13 25.71
N ARG A 22 -1.09 -64.57 25.20
CA ARG A 22 0.25 -64.42 25.71
C ARG A 22 0.54 -62.96 26.07
N LEU A 23 1.12 -62.73 27.25
CA LEU A 23 1.98 -61.56 27.47
C LEU A 23 3.01 -61.54 26.34
N PRO A 24 3.27 -60.40 25.68
CA PRO A 24 4.25 -60.35 24.62
C PRO A 24 5.59 -60.89 25.13
N HIS A 25 6.28 -61.68 24.31
CA HIS A 25 7.64 -62.09 24.60
C HIS A 25 8.48 -60.83 24.91
N ALA A 26 9.47 -60.89 25.81
CA ALA A 26 10.33 -59.74 26.10
C ALA A 26 10.90 -59.05 24.84
N ALA A 27 11.07 -59.81 23.75
CA ALA A 27 11.45 -59.30 22.43
C ALA A 27 10.37 -58.46 21.72
N GLU A 28 9.08 -58.81 21.86
CA GLU A 28 7.95 -58.04 21.30
C GLU A 28 7.74 -56.73 22.07
N SER A 29 7.81 -56.75 23.41
CA SER A 29 7.75 -55.52 24.23
C SER A 29 8.92 -54.58 23.95
N GLN A 30 10.13 -55.14 23.74
CA GLN A 30 11.29 -54.35 23.36
C GLN A 30 11.14 -53.75 21.95
N THR A 31 10.59 -54.51 21.00
CA THR A 31 10.34 -54.03 19.62
C THR A 31 9.32 -52.89 19.61
N LEU A 32 8.25 -53.01 20.40
CA LEU A 32 7.23 -51.97 20.56
C LEU A 32 7.81 -50.71 21.21
N LEU A 33 8.62 -50.86 22.27
CA LEU A 33 9.29 -49.73 22.92
C LEU A 33 10.21 -48.99 21.93
N THR A 34 11.04 -49.72 21.17
CA THR A 34 11.93 -49.11 20.18
C THR A 34 11.16 -48.35 19.10
N ALA A 35 10.04 -48.90 18.61
CA ALA A 35 9.18 -48.22 17.65
C ALA A 35 8.52 -46.96 18.24
N SER A 36 8.05 -47.02 19.49
CA SER A 36 7.44 -45.87 20.16
C SER A 36 8.44 -44.73 20.42
N VAL A 37 9.66 -45.06 20.85
CA VAL A 37 10.73 -44.05 21.05
C VAL A 37 11.12 -43.41 19.72
N ALA A 38 11.32 -44.19 18.66
CA ALA A 38 11.66 -43.66 17.34
C ALA A 38 10.58 -42.70 16.79
N LYS A 39 9.30 -43.00 17.04
CA LYS A 39 8.18 -42.13 16.69
C LYS A 39 8.20 -40.83 17.51
N ALA A 40 8.50 -40.92 18.81
CA ALA A 40 8.61 -39.75 19.67
C ALA A 40 9.79 -38.84 19.27
N ASP A 41 10.94 -39.43 18.93
CA ASP A 41 12.10 -38.72 18.37
C ASP A 41 11.74 -38.01 17.06
N GLN A 42 10.98 -38.67 16.16
CA GLN A 42 10.55 -38.07 14.89
C GLN A 42 9.70 -36.82 15.10
N PHE A 43 8.72 -36.86 16.02
CA PHE A 43 7.91 -35.68 16.34
C PHE A 43 8.74 -34.57 16.98
N ARG A 44 9.69 -34.91 17.87
CA ARG A 44 10.62 -33.94 18.46
C ARG A 44 11.41 -33.22 17.37
N ASP A 45 12.01 -33.98 16.46
CA ASP A 45 12.90 -33.43 15.42
C ASP A 45 12.12 -32.62 14.37
N ALA A 46 10.81 -32.87 14.22
CA ALA A 46 9.89 -32.07 13.41
C ALA A 46 9.36 -30.79 14.10
N GLY A 47 9.63 -30.60 15.40
CA GLY A 47 9.12 -29.47 16.19
C GLY A 47 7.67 -29.63 16.66
N GLU A 48 7.08 -30.82 16.51
CA GLU A 48 5.72 -31.16 16.97
C GLU A 48 5.76 -31.57 18.45
N HIS A 49 6.03 -30.60 19.32
CA HIS A 49 6.38 -30.85 20.72
C HIS A 49 5.24 -31.46 21.56
N ALA A 50 3.97 -31.17 21.24
CA ALA A 50 2.83 -31.73 21.98
C ALA A 50 2.62 -33.22 21.65
N GLU A 51 2.76 -33.56 20.37
CA GLU A 51 2.69 -34.91 19.83
C GLU A 51 3.87 -35.76 20.30
N ALA A 52 5.08 -35.17 20.35
CA ALA A 52 6.26 -35.80 20.91
C ALA A 52 6.07 -36.12 22.40
N ALA A 53 5.52 -35.19 23.19
CA ALA A 53 5.25 -35.42 24.61
C ALA A 53 4.25 -36.57 24.84
N LEU A 54 3.21 -36.69 24.01
CA LEU A 54 2.29 -37.83 24.07
C LEU A 54 3.01 -39.15 23.74
N ALA A 55 3.80 -39.17 22.66
CA ALA A 55 4.53 -40.37 22.25
C ALA A 55 5.59 -40.82 23.28
N TYR A 56 6.29 -39.90 23.93
CA TYR A 56 7.21 -40.22 25.03
C TYR A 56 6.48 -40.75 26.27
N ARG A 57 5.27 -40.25 26.56
CA ARG A 57 4.44 -40.76 27.65
C ARG A 57 4.00 -42.20 27.39
N ASP A 58 3.56 -42.50 26.18
CA ASP A 58 3.19 -43.86 25.76
C ASP A 58 4.40 -44.81 25.84
N ALA A 59 5.60 -44.34 25.45
CA ALA A 59 6.83 -45.12 25.59
C ALA A 59 7.19 -45.39 27.07
N LEU A 60 6.91 -44.45 27.96
CA LEU A 60 7.12 -44.60 29.40
C LEU A 60 6.12 -45.57 30.06
N GLU A 61 4.94 -45.83 29.49
CA GLU A 61 4.06 -46.90 29.98
C GLU A 61 4.70 -48.29 29.78
N LEU A 62 5.47 -48.45 28.69
CA LEU A 62 6.19 -49.68 28.38
C LEU A 62 7.51 -49.81 29.14
N ALA A 63 8.16 -48.68 29.43
CA ALA A 63 9.42 -48.65 30.16
C ALA A 63 9.50 -47.51 31.22
N PRO A 64 8.76 -47.63 32.35
CA PRO A 64 8.72 -46.58 33.38
C PRO A 64 10.07 -46.29 34.05
N TRP A 65 11.04 -47.19 33.93
CA TRP A 65 12.38 -47.08 34.52
C TRP A 65 13.38 -46.28 33.66
N ARG A 66 12.98 -45.83 32.46
CA ARG A 66 13.86 -45.11 31.53
C ARG A 66 13.92 -43.62 31.85
N THR A 67 14.88 -43.24 32.67
CA THR A 67 15.09 -41.84 33.11
C THR A 67 15.32 -40.88 31.94
N ASP A 68 16.00 -41.32 30.89
CA ASP A 68 16.22 -40.53 29.67
C ASP A 68 14.90 -40.17 28.96
N LEU A 69 13.93 -41.10 28.92
CA LEU A 69 12.61 -40.83 28.35
C LEU A 69 11.79 -39.88 29.23
N LYS A 70 11.94 -39.95 30.55
CA LYS A 70 11.32 -38.97 31.49
C LYS A 70 11.85 -37.56 31.24
N VAL A 71 13.16 -37.41 31.02
CA VAL A 71 13.78 -36.11 30.69
C VAL A 71 13.29 -35.59 29.33
N GLN A 72 13.20 -36.45 28.31
CA GLN A 72 12.67 -36.06 26.99
C GLN A 72 11.19 -35.65 27.07
N LEU A 73 10.37 -36.37 27.83
CA LEU A 73 8.99 -35.98 28.12
C LEU A 73 8.94 -34.59 28.78
N GLY A 74 9.77 -34.37 29.81
CA GLY A 74 9.87 -33.07 30.48
C GLY A 74 10.27 -31.93 29.55
N ASN A 75 11.20 -32.18 28.62
CA ASN A 75 11.62 -31.19 27.62
C ASN A 75 10.47 -30.86 26.66
N MET A 76 9.80 -31.87 26.12
CA MET A 76 8.70 -31.67 25.17
C MET A 76 7.49 -30.98 25.83
N CYS A 77 7.15 -31.34 27.08
CA CYS A 77 6.12 -30.64 27.85
C CYS A 77 6.49 -29.17 28.11
N LYS A 78 7.76 -28.88 28.38
CA LYS A 78 8.25 -27.50 28.57
C LYS A 78 8.10 -26.70 27.28
N ASP A 79 8.52 -27.25 26.15
CA ASP A 79 8.55 -26.55 24.86
C ASP A 79 7.14 -26.36 24.26
N CYS A 80 6.17 -27.23 24.57
CA CYS A 80 4.76 -27.04 24.21
C CYS A 80 3.95 -26.23 25.25
N GLY A 81 4.59 -25.70 26.30
CA GLY A 81 3.95 -24.84 27.31
C GLY A 81 3.20 -25.56 28.44
N GLN A 82 3.26 -26.89 28.50
CA GLN A 82 2.72 -27.73 29.58
C GLN A 82 3.69 -27.81 30.77
N LEU A 83 3.94 -26.66 31.40
CA LEU A 83 4.98 -26.50 32.43
C LEU A 83 4.76 -27.35 33.71
N PRO A 84 3.53 -27.55 34.24
CA PRO A 84 3.31 -28.46 35.37
C PRO A 84 3.71 -29.90 35.07
N GLN A 85 3.33 -30.41 33.90
CA GLN A 85 3.67 -31.77 33.46
C GLN A 85 5.16 -31.92 33.20
N ALA A 86 5.83 -30.87 32.72
CA ALA A 86 7.28 -30.85 32.60
C ALA A 86 7.97 -31.01 33.97
N LEU A 87 7.48 -30.32 35.00
CA LEU A 87 8.03 -30.44 36.35
C LEU A 87 7.81 -31.82 36.95
N GLU A 88 6.63 -32.42 36.78
CA GLU A 88 6.37 -33.79 37.22
C GLU A 88 7.37 -34.77 36.57
N ALA A 89 7.57 -34.66 35.26
CA ALA A 89 8.52 -35.53 34.55
C ALA A 89 9.97 -35.35 35.01
N TYR A 90 10.42 -34.12 35.30
CA TYR A 90 11.75 -33.89 35.87
C TYR A 90 11.87 -34.34 37.33
N ASP A 91 10.85 -34.13 38.15
CA ASP A 91 10.83 -34.61 39.54
C ASP A 91 10.89 -36.14 39.58
N ASP A 92 10.16 -36.82 38.69
CA ASP A 92 10.21 -38.27 38.52
C ASP A 92 11.56 -38.76 38.01
N ALA A 93 12.22 -38.00 37.13
CA ALA A 93 13.56 -38.31 36.66
C ALA A 93 14.62 -38.13 37.77
N LEU A 94 14.45 -37.13 38.63
CA LEU A 94 15.32 -36.88 39.79
C LEU A 94 15.14 -37.90 40.93
N GLN A 95 14.00 -38.61 40.99
CA GLN A 95 13.85 -39.74 41.92
C GLN A 95 14.80 -40.88 41.55
N ASP A 96 15.02 -41.12 40.24
CA ASP A 96 15.96 -42.13 39.75
C ASP A 96 17.41 -41.64 39.77
N SER A 97 17.62 -40.37 39.37
CA SER A 97 18.94 -39.75 39.19
C SER A 97 19.05 -38.42 39.95
N PRO A 98 19.12 -38.44 41.30
CA PRO A 98 19.09 -37.23 42.12
C PRO A 98 20.30 -36.30 41.95
N ASP A 99 21.42 -36.85 41.46
CA ASP A 99 22.70 -36.14 41.29
C ASP A 99 22.97 -35.73 39.83
N ASP A 100 21.96 -35.78 38.95
CA ASP A 100 22.09 -35.31 37.56
C ASP A 100 21.91 -33.79 37.46
N ALA A 101 23.02 -33.10 37.17
CA ALA A 101 23.05 -31.65 37.08
C ALA A 101 22.18 -31.07 35.94
N ASP A 102 22.03 -31.78 34.82
CA ASP A 102 21.23 -31.30 33.68
C ASP A 102 19.74 -31.34 34.02
N ILE A 103 19.28 -32.38 34.72
CA ILE A 103 17.88 -32.48 35.14
C ILE A 103 17.53 -31.34 36.12
N HIS A 104 18.43 -31.02 37.07
CA HIS A 104 18.26 -29.86 37.96
C HIS A 104 18.22 -28.52 37.20
N LEU A 105 19.01 -28.37 36.13
CA LEU A 105 18.97 -27.20 35.24
C LEU A 105 17.63 -27.11 34.50
N GLN A 106 17.18 -28.18 33.84
CA GLN A 106 15.94 -28.18 33.06
C GLN A 106 14.71 -27.96 33.94
N ARG A 107 14.69 -28.57 35.12
CA ARG A 107 13.70 -28.30 36.17
C ARG A 107 13.70 -26.84 36.60
N GLY A 108 14.88 -26.25 36.81
CA GLY A 108 15.03 -24.84 37.13
C GLY A 108 14.43 -23.92 36.04
N ARG A 109 14.65 -24.25 34.76
CA ARG A 109 14.09 -23.51 33.62
C ARG A 109 12.57 -23.59 33.56
N ALA A 110 12.00 -24.79 33.77
CA ALA A 110 10.56 -24.94 33.86
C ALA A 110 9.96 -24.12 35.01
N LEU A 111 10.59 -24.13 36.20
CA LEU A 111 10.17 -23.29 37.34
C LEU A 111 10.27 -21.79 37.04
N ALA A 112 11.29 -21.36 36.30
CA ALA A 112 11.46 -19.96 35.90
C ALA A 112 10.36 -19.50 34.94
N LEU A 113 10.01 -20.33 33.95
CA LEU A 113 8.89 -20.07 33.01
C LEU A 113 7.53 -19.99 33.73
N MET A 114 7.37 -20.73 34.84
CA MET A 114 6.18 -20.64 35.70
C MET A 114 6.19 -19.45 36.67
N GLY A 115 7.21 -18.57 36.61
CA GLY A 115 7.36 -17.44 37.53
C GLY A 115 7.82 -17.82 38.95
N ARG A 116 8.16 -19.10 39.21
CA ARG A 116 8.59 -19.61 40.54
C ARG A 116 10.09 -19.39 40.76
N ARG A 117 10.54 -18.14 40.66
CA ARG A 117 11.96 -17.75 40.70
C ARG A 117 12.77 -18.33 41.88
N PRO A 118 12.31 -18.30 43.15
CA PRO A 118 13.11 -18.84 44.26
C PRO A 118 13.40 -20.33 44.13
N ALA A 119 12.45 -21.10 43.61
CA ALA A 119 12.61 -22.54 43.39
C ALA A 119 13.51 -22.84 42.17
N ALA A 120 13.43 -22.01 41.12
CA ALA A 120 14.33 -22.08 39.97
C ALA A 120 15.79 -21.86 40.40
N LEU A 121 16.06 -20.79 41.17
CA LEU A 121 17.39 -20.49 41.70
C LEU A 121 17.95 -21.63 42.56
N LYS A 122 17.11 -22.23 43.41
CA LYS A 122 17.52 -23.41 44.20
C LYS A 122 17.95 -24.57 43.31
N SER A 123 17.22 -24.82 42.22
CA SER A 123 17.52 -25.90 41.28
C SER A 123 18.82 -25.62 40.49
N TYR A 124 19.03 -24.38 40.04
CA TYR A 124 20.28 -23.99 39.38
C TYR A 124 21.50 -24.06 40.31
N ARG A 125 21.35 -23.67 41.58
CA ARG A 125 22.44 -23.84 42.58
C ARG A 125 22.74 -25.31 42.81
N LYS A 126 21.71 -26.16 42.87
CA LYS A 126 21.90 -27.61 43.00
C LYS A 126 22.64 -28.20 41.80
N ALA A 127 22.32 -27.77 40.58
CA ALA A 127 23.06 -28.14 39.38
C ALA A 127 24.56 -27.75 39.47
N LEU A 128 24.89 -26.58 40.03
CA LEU A 128 26.28 -26.17 40.24
C LEU A 128 26.99 -26.86 41.40
N GLU A 129 26.28 -27.23 42.46
CA GLU A 129 26.85 -28.08 43.52
C GLU A 129 27.32 -29.43 42.94
N LEU A 130 26.55 -29.98 42.00
CA LEU A 130 26.84 -31.25 41.34
C LEU A 130 27.89 -31.11 40.22
N ALA A 131 27.85 -30.02 39.46
CA ALA A 131 28.77 -29.71 38.38
C ALA A 131 29.26 -28.24 38.45
N PRO A 132 30.35 -27.95 39.20
CA PRO A 132 30.79 -26.58 39.50
C PRO A 132 31.15 -25.71 38.29
N THR A 133 31.47 -26.32 37.15
CA THR A 133 31.79 -25.63 35.89
C THR A 133 30.66 -25.68 34.87
N PHE A 134 29.43 -26.00 35.29
CA PHE A 134 28.31 -26.15 34.36
C PHE A 134 27.84 -24.78 33.85
N GLU A 135 28.35 -24.39 32.67
CA GLU A 135 28.18 -23.04 32.10
C GLU A 135 26.72 -22.62 31.97
N ALA A 136 25.83 -23.54 31.61
CA ALA A 136 24.42 -23.26 31.45
C ALA A 136 23.76 -22.85 32.79
N ALA A 137 24.06 -23.54 33.91
CA ALA A 137 23.54 -23.16 35.23
C ALA A 137 24.17 -21.85 35.76
N LEU A 138 25.46 -21.62 35.49
CA LEU A 138 26.13 -20.33 35.77
C LEU A 138 25.47 -19.18 35.01
N HIS A 139 25.11 -19.39 33.73
CA HIS A 139 24.43 -18.39 32.92
C HIS A 139 23.08 -18.00 33.50
N GLU A 140 22.22 -18.98 33.83
CA GLU A 140 20.89 -18.72 34.41
C GLU A 140 20.98 -17.97 35.75
N LEU A 141 21.93 -18.33 36.61
CA LEU A 141 22.16 -17.63 37.89
C LEU A 141 22.70 -16.21 37.69
N ALA A 142 23.61 -16.00 36.73
CA ALA A 142 24.13 -14.68 36.41
C ALA A 142 23.04 -13.75 35.86
N MET A 143 22.17 -14.26 34.97
CA MET A 143 21.02 -13.53 34.44
C MET A 143 19.98 -13.21 35.52
N ALA A 144 19.89 -14.04 36.56
CA ALA A 144 19.05 -13.78 37.72
C ALA A 144 19.68 -12.87 38.79
N GLY A 145 20.93 -12.39 38.57
CA GLY A 145 21.60 -11.42 39.43
C GLY A 145 22.39 -12.01 40.61
N GLU A 146 22.74 -13.30 40.59
CA GLU A 146 23.47 -13.95 41.70
C GLU A 146 24.97 -13.59 41.73
N PRO A 147 25.49 -12.96 42.80
CA PRO A 147 26.85 -12.40 42.84
C PRO A 147 27.98 -13.41 42.69
N VAL A 148 27.82 -14.61 43.27
CA VAL A 148 28.87 -15.65 43.29
C VAL A 148 29.13 -16.21 41.89
N ALA A 149 28.09 -16.35 41.07
CA ALA A 149 28.19 -16.83 39.69
C ALA A 149 28.82 -15.77 38.77
N GLN A 150 28.52 -14.49 38.99
CA GLN A 150 29.16 -13.39 38.25
C GLN A 150 30.66 -13.32 38.54
N VAL A 151 31.08 -13.48 39.81
CA VAL A 151 32.51 -13.50 40.18
C VAL A 151 33.25 -14.68 39.54
N ALA A 152 32.64 -15.88 39.50
CA ALA A 152 33.24 -17.06 38.86
C ALA A 152 33.42 -16.85 37.35
N ARG A 153 32.41 -16.30 36.66
CA ARG A 153 32.46 -15.99 35.23
C ARG A 153 33.53 -14.93 34.90
N THR A 154 33.60 -13.86 35.68
CA THR A 154 34.63 -12.82 35.53
C THR A 154 36.04 -13.38 35.76
N LYS A 155 36.22 -14.27 36.73
CA LYS A 155 37.52 -14.95 36.96
C LYS A 155 37.91 -15.87 35.80
N ALA A 156 36.98 -16.64 35.24
CA ALA A 156 37.24 -17.50 34.08
C ALA A 156 37.62 -16.68 32.82
N LEU A 157 36.94 -15.55 32.61
CA LEU A 157 37.24 -14.59 31.54
C LEU A 157 38.58 -13.88 31.71
N ALA A 158 38.95 -13.53 32.95
CA ALA A 158 40.26 -12.96 33.26
C ALA A 158 41.39 -13.98 33.07
N ALA A 159 41.17 -15.25 33.46
CA ALA A 159 42.17 -16.31 33.33
C ALA A 159 42.46 -16.70 31.87
N SER A 160 41.50 -16.51 30.95
CA SER A 160 41.67 -16.79 29.52
C SER A 160 42.27 -15.63 28.72
N GLY A 161 42.63 -14.51 29.38
CA GLY A 161 43.12 -13.29 28.71
C GLY A 161 42.10 -12.68 27.74
N SER A 162 40.84 -13.10 27.80
CA SER A 162 39.78 -12.71 26.85
C SER A 162 38.91 -11.57 27.38
N PHE A 163 39.14 -11.13 28.62
CA PHE A 163 38.42 -10.03 29.24
C PHE A 163 38.71 -8.68 28.54
N GLU A 164 39.97 -8.39 28.24
CA GLU A 164 40.38 -7.17 27.51
C GLU A 164 39.79 -7.14 26.10
N LYS A 165 39.84 -8.27 25.37
CA LYS A 165 39.19 -8.39 24.05
C LYS A 165 37.69 -8.18 24.10
N LEU A 166 37.01 -8.66 25.15
CA LEU A 166 35.57 -8.45 25.33
C LEU A 166 35.23 -6.99 25.64
N LEU A 167 36.06 -6.31 26.43
CA LEU A 167 35.94 -4.87 26.66
C LEU A 167 36.16 -4.10 25.35
N ASP A 168 37.17 -4.45 24.56
CA ASP A 168 37.45 -3.83 23.25
C ASP A 168 36.31 -4.07 22.25
N VAL A 169 35.78 -5.28 22.16
CA VAL A 169 34.61 -5.61 21.32
C VAL A 169 33.39 -4.84 21.81
N THR A 170 33.17 -4.74 23.12
CA THR A 170 32.03 -3.99 23.68
C THR A 170 32.18 -2.49 23.39
N ALA A 171 33.38 -1.93 23.53
CA ALA A 171 33.69 -0.54 23.21
C ALA A 171 33.52 -0.26 21.72
N THR A 172 34.01 -1.15 20.86
CA THR A 172 33.84 -1.06 19.40
C THR A 172 32.37 -1.13 19.00
N LEU A 173 31.59 -2.01 19.62
CA LEU A 173 30.13 -2.11 19.39
C LEU A 173 29.40 -0.83 19.83
N HIS A 174 29.80 -0.22 20.94
CA HIS A 174 29.27 1.09 21.34
C HIS A 174 29.67 2.17 20.34
N GLU A 175 30.93 2.22 19.89
CA GLU A 175 31.39 3.20 18.91
C GLU A 175 30.66 3.05 17.56
N VAL A 176 30.47 1.82 17.06
CA VAL A 176 29.69 1.57 15.84
C VAL A 176 28.24 2.02 16.03
N ARG A 177 27.63 1.73 17.19
CA ARG A 177 26.27 2.16 17.50
C ARG A 177 26.14 3.67 17.58
N ASP A 178 27.10 4.35 18.18
CA ASP A 178 27.13 5.82 18.30
C ASP A 178 27.31 6.48 16.93
N ARG A 179 28.19 5.92 16.08
CA ARG A 179 28.36 6.38 14.69
C ARG A 179 27.09 6.16 13.86
N LEU A 180 26.44 5.01 14.00
CA LEU A 180 25.16 4.74 13.34
C LEU A 180 24.07 5.70 13.82
N ALA A 181 23.98 5.97 15.11
CA ALA A 181 23.04 6.93 15.67
C ALA A 181 23.33 8.37 15.18
N LEU A 182 24.61 8.75 15.05
CA LEU A 182 25.00 10.04 14.48
C LEU A 182 24.60 10.15 13.00
N ILE A 183 24.85 9.10 12.21
CA ILE A 183 24.41 9.03 10.81
C ILE A 183 22.89 9.12 10.74
N GLU A 184 22.14 8.31 11.50
CA GLU A 184 20.67 8.36 11.55
C GLU A 184 20.15 9.76 11.90
N THR A 185 20.82 10.47 12.81
CA THR A 185 20.46 11.83 13.21
C THR A 185 20.79 12.86 12.11
N ALA A 186 21.89 12.67 11.38
CA ALA A 186 22.31 13.54 10.29
C ALA A 186 21.62 13.26 8.95
N MET A 187 21.08 12.04 8.76
CA MET A 187 20.47 11.57 7.52
C MET A 187 19.37 12.50 6.98
N PRO A 188 18.43 13.03 7.78
CA PRO A 188 17.44 14.00 7.30
C PRO A 188 18.09 15.25 6.70
N SER A 189 19.14 15.79 7.33
CA SER A 189 19.87 16.96 6.83
C SER A 189 20.72 16.64 5.60
N LEU A 190 21.27 15.44 5.50
CA LEU A 190 21.99 15.00 4.30
C LEU A 190 21.03 14.76 3.12
N ALA A 191 19.84 14.21 3.39
CA ALA A 191 18.80 14.00 2.41
C ALA A 191 18.26 15.31 1.84
N THR A 192 18.07 16.35 2.66
CA THR A 192 17.69 17.68 2.17
C THR A 192 18.77 18.35 1.35
N LEU A 193 20.06 18.08 1.62
CA LEU A 193 21.17 18.57 0.80
C LEU A 193 21.30 17.86 -0.56
N ALA A 194 20.72 16.66 -0.70
CA ALA A 194 20.73 15.87 -1.93
C ALA A 194 19.55 16.19 -2.87
N ALA A 195 18.69 17.15 -2.50
CA ALA A 195 17.50 17.53 -3.24
C ALA A 195 17.44 19.05 -3.47
N ILE A 196 16.69 19.48 -4.48
CA ILE A 196 16.55 20.89 -4.85
C ILE A 196 15.09 21.31 -4.72
N PRO A 197 14.78 22.52 -4.21
CA PRO A 197 13.43 23.05 -4.24
C PRO A 197 12.82 22.99 -5.64
N ALA A 198 11.58 22.53 -5.74
CA ALA A 198 10.89 22.37 -7.03
C ALA A 198 10.80 23.68 -7.82
N GLU A 199 10.72 24.80 -7.10
CA GLU A 199 10.70 26.16 -7.63
C GLU A 199 12.04 26.57 -8.28
N GLN A 200 13.14 25.86 -7.99
CA GLN A 200 14.47 26.08 -8.56
C GLN A 200 14.85 25.01 -9.59
N TYR A 201 13.89 24.57 -10.42
CA TYR A 201 14.11 23.50 -11.39
C TYR A 201 15.23 23.79 -12.40
N ALA A 202 15.47 25.05 -12.78
CA ALA A 202 16.59 25.40 -13.64
C ALA A 202 17.96 25.04 -13.02
N LEU A 203 18.10 25.17 -11.70
CA LEU A 203 19.31 24.72 -10.98
C LEU A 203 19.41 23.19 -10.98
N PHE A 204 18.28 22.51 -10.81
CA PHE A 204 18.22 21.05 -10.90
C PHE A 204 18.68 20.53 -12.25
N GLU A 205 18.17 21.09 -13.34
CA GLU A 205 18.55 20.71 -14.70
C GLU A 205 20.04 21.00 -15.00
N ALA A 206 20.59 22.09 -14.47
CA ALA A 206 22.01 22.41 -14.63
C ALA A 206 22.94 21.41 -13.91
N LEU A 207 22.49 20.85 -12.78
CA LEU A 207 23.29 19.95 -11.95
C LEU A 207 23.08 18.47 -12.29
N PHE A 208 21.89 18.11 -12.77
CA PHE A 208 21.49 16.73 -12.96
C PHE A 208 21.08 16.45 -14.40
N GLN A 209 21.74 15.49 -15.01
CA GLN A 209 21.43 15.04 -16.36
C GLN A 209 20.49 13.84 -16.33
N VAL A 210 19.65 13.73 -17.37
CA VAL A 210 18.85 12.53 -17.61
C VAL A 210 19.80 11.32 -17.76
N PRO A 211 19.65 10.24 -16.98
CA PRO A 211 20.55 9.10 -17.05
C PRO A 211 20.43 8.35 -18.39
N PRO A 212 21.44 7.56 -18.79
CA PRO A 212 21.37 6.75 -20.00
C PRO A 212 20.28 5.65 -19.87
N PRO A 213 19.57 5.33 -20.96
CA PRO A 213 18.63 4.22 -20.97
C PRO A 213 19.35 2.88 -20.76
N PRO A 214 18.69 1.87 -20.14
CA PRO A 214 19.20 0.51 -20.09
C PRO A 214 19.45 -0.07 -21.49
N ALA A 215 20.31 -1.09 -21.56
CA ALA A 215 20.44 -1.85 -22.78
C ALA A 215 19.13 -2.61 -23.07
N HIS A 216 18.65 -2.53 -24.31
CA HIS A 216 17.51 -3.28 -24.83
C HIS A 216 18.00 -4.34 -25.82
N GLN A 217 17.32 -5.48 -25.86
CA GLN A 217 17.64 -6.61 -26.73
C GLN A 217 17.16 -6.39 -28.16
N ASN A 218 15.96 -5.83 -28.32
CA ASN A 218 15.34 -5.48 -29.58
C ASN A 218 15.37 -3.97 -29.74
N ALA A 219 15.79 -3.47 -30.90
CA ALA A 219 15.65 -2.06 -31.25
C ALA A 219 14.29 -1.85 -31.93
N PRO A 220 13.19 -1.54 -31.22
CA PRO A 220 11.91 -1.24 -31.86
C PRO A 220 12.04 -0.02 -32.77
N LEU A 221 11.35 -0.05 -33.91
CA LEU A 221 11.23 1.10 -34.79
C LEU A 221 10.21 2.08 -34.20
N PHE A 222 10.62 3.32 -34.01
CA PHE A 222 9.71 4.44 -33.73
C PHE A 222 9.48 5.27 -34.98
N THR A 223 8.23 5.43 -35.38
CA THR A 223 7.80 6.39 -36.39
C THR A 223 7.27 7.64 -35.68
N ILE A 224 8.04 8.71 -35.70
CA ILE A 224 7.67 10.02 -35.15
C ILE A 224 6.72 10.71 -36.13
N ILE A 225 5.57 11.16 -35.62
CA ILE A 225 4.56 11.87 -36.39
C ILE A 225 4.42 13.27 -35.80
N SER A 226 4.69 14.30 -36.60
CA SER A 226 4.60 15.70 -36.15
C SER A 226 3.81 16.54 -37.16
N ALA A 227 2.77 17.21 -36.67
CA ALA A 227 2.10 18.26 -37.43
C ALA A 227 3.04 19.47 -37.48
N ALA A 228 3.39 19.92 -38.69
CA ALA A 228 4.14 21.16 -38.87
C ALA A 228 3.21 22.37 -39.00
N GLU A 229 1.92 22.15 -39.29
CA GLU A 229 0.90 23.21 -39.34
C GLU A 229 0.94 24.05 -38.06
N GLU A 230 0.74 25.37 -38.17
CA GLU A 230 0.74 26.33 -37.05
C GLU A 230 2.06 26.44 -36.26
N THR A 231 3.08 25.67 -36.63
CA THR A 231 4.37 25.67 -35.94
C THR A 231 5.34 26.67 -36.58
N PRO A 232 5.99 27.56 -35.81
CA PRO A 232 7.03 28.42 -36.36
C PRO A 232 8.17 27.62 -37.00
N VAL A 233 8.68 28.07 -38.14
CA VAL A 233 9.77 27.38 -38.87
C VAL A 233 10.98 27.11 -37.96
N GLY A 234 11.34 28.07 -37.10
CA GLY A 234 12.43 27.89 -36.13
C GLY A 234 12.17 26.74 -35.14
N ARG A 235 10.91 26.51 -34.74
CA ARG A 235 10.55 25.42 -33.83
C ARG A 235 10.61 24.06 -34.52
N VAL A 236 10.17 23.96 -35.77
CA VAL A 236 10.36 22.73 -36.58
C VAL A 236 11.85 22.45 -36.80
N GLN A 237 12.68 23.47 -37.03
CA GLN A 237 14.14 23.30 -37.10
C GLN A 237 14.74 22.79 -35.79
N GLU A 238 14.28 23.28 -34.63
CA GLU A 238 14.67 22.76 -33.32
C GLU A 238 14.26 21.29 -33.15
N GLN A 239 13.02 20.92 -33.54
CA GLN A 239 12.54 19.53 -33.51
C GLN A 239 13.41 18.61 -34.37
N LEU A 240 13.71 19.02 -35.60
CA LEU A 240 14.57 18.26 -36.51
C LEU A 240 15.97 18.05 -35.93
N ARG A 241 16.59 19.10 -35.37
CA ARG A 241 17.90 18.97 -34.71
C ARG A 241 17.85 18.02 -33.51
N ALA A 242 16.79 18.10 -32.71
CA ALA A 242 16.60 17.23 -31.55
C ALA A 242 16.42 15.76 -31.95
N LEU A 243 15.76 15.49 -33.08
CA LEU A 243 15.66 14.15 -33.67
C LEU A 243 17.02 13.67 -34.19
N GLN A 244 17.75 14.50 -34.94
CA GLN A 244 19.10 14.15 -35.43
C GLN A 244 20.10 13.88 -34.31
N ALA A 245 19.92 14.53 -33.15
CA ALA A 245 20.76 14.36 -31.96
C ALA A 245 20.36 13.16 -31.08
N GLN A 246 19.37 12.35 -31.47
CA GLN A 246 18.98 11.17 -30.71
C GLN A 246 20.12 10.14 -30.64
N GLU A 247 20.40 9.64 -29.44
CA GLU A 247 21.38 8.56 -29.24
C GLU A 247 20.90 7.23 -29.86
N ALA A 248 19.58 7.02 -29.91
CA ALA A 248 18.97 5.89 -30.58
C ALA A 248 18.87 6.13 -32.11
N THR A 249 19.17 5.10 -32.90
CA THR A 249 19.24 5.21 -34.37
C THR A 249 18.01 4.67 -35.10
N ASN A 250 17.25 3.74 -34.48
CA ASN A 250 16.13 3.07 -35.13
C ASN A 250 14.82 3.87 -35.06
N TRP A 251 14.77 4.96 -35.82
CA TRP A 251 13.58 5.79 -35.93
C TRP A 251 13.41 6.38 -37.33
N LYS A 252 12.18 6.79 -37.63
CA LYS A 252 11.80 7.56 -38.82
C LYS A 252 10.88 8.70 -38.40
N ALA A 253 10.91 9.82 -39.11
CA ALA A 253 10.07 10.98 -38.80
C ALA A 253 9.27 11.42 -40.03
N VAL A 254 7.99 11.68 -39.81
CA VAL A 254 7.04 12.17 -40.80
C VAL A 254 6.51 13.51 -40.31
N PHE A 255 6.93 14.56 -40.99
CA PHE A 255 6.36 15.89 -40.82
C PHE A 255 5.31 16.11 -41.89
N TYR A 256 4.16 16.65 -41.53
CA TYR A 256 3.07 16.90 -42.47
C TYR A 256 2.49 18.31 -42.28
N GLY A 257 2.01 18.90 -43.37
CA GLY A 257 1.33 20.18 -43.36
C GLY A 257 1.19 20.78 -44.76
N ARG A 258 0.73 22.04 -44.79
CA ARG A 258 0.44 22.78 -46.04
C ARG A 258 1.47 23.85 -46.41
N SER A 259 2.31 24.27 -45.45
CA SER A 259 3.23 25.40 -45.62
C SER A 259 4.46 25.05 -46.45
N ALA A 260 4.66 25.78 -47.55
CA ALA A 260 5.85 25.66 -48.40
C ALA A 260 7.16 26.01 -47.66
N ALA A 261 7.11 26.96 -46.71
CA ALA A 261 8.28 27.33 -45.91
C ALA A 261 8.70 26.18 -44.97
N LEU A 262 7.72 25.53 -44.34
CA LEU A 262 7.95 24.38 -43.46
C LEU A 262 8.42 23.15 -44.26
N ARG A 263 7.79 22.90 -45.41
CA ARG A 263 8.24 21.90 -46.38
C ARG A 263 9.71 22.08 -46.72
N THR A 264 10.10 23.29 -47.11
CA THR A 264 11.50 23.60 -47.48
C THR A 264 12.45 23.31 -46.32
N ALA A 265 12.07 23.66 -45.08
CA ALA A 265 12.88 23.39 -43.90
C ALA A 265 13.06 21.88 -43.63
N VAL A 266 12.00 21.08 -43.79
CA VAL A 266 12.05 19.62 -43.59
C VAL A 266 12.79 18.93 -44.73
N GLU A 267 12.51 19.29 -45.99
CA GLU A 267 13.17 18.72 -47.17
C GLU A 267 14.68 19.00 -47.19
N ALA A 268 15.11 20.16 -46.68
CA ALA A 268 16.53 20.48 -46.53
C ALA A 268 17.25 19.49 -45.59
N VAL A 269 16.57 19.01 -44.54
CA VAL A 269 17.10 17.96 -43.65
C VAL A 269 17.00 16.59 -44.28
N ALA A 270 15.86 16.27 -44.92
CA ALA A 270 15.62 14.99 -45.59
C ALA A 270 16.62 14.69 -46.71
N ALA A 271 17.19 15.74 -47.34
CA ALA A 271 18.26 15.60 -48.35
C ALA A 271 19.54 14.93 -47.79
N PHE A 272 19.78 15.01 -46.48
CA PHE A 272 20.96 14.46 -45.82
C PHE A 272 20.63 13.37 -44.78
N ASP A 273 19.39 13.30 -44.30
CA ASP A 273 18.91 12.28 -43.36
C ASP A 273 17.65 11.59 -43.89
N ALA A 274 17.83 10.40 -44.49
CA ALA A 274 16.77 9.62 -45.12
C ALA A 274 15.69 9.12 -44.13
N ARG A 275 15.89 9.29 -42.82
CA ARG A 275 14.88 8.97 -41.81
C ARG A 275 13.76 10.00 -41.75
N VAL A 276 14.01 11.22 -42.24
CA VAL A 276 13.05 12.33 -42.21
C VAL A 276 12.33 12.44 -43.55
N ARG A 277 11.00 12.59 -43.52
CA ARG A 277 10.20 12.87 -44.71
C ARG A 277 9.15 13.95 -44.46
N TRP A 278 8.82 14.66 -45.53
CA TRP A 278 7.66 15.53 -45.60
C TRP A 278 6.47 14.81 -46.24
N LEU A 279 5.26 15.09 -45.76
CA LEU A 279 4.01 14.68 -46.38
C LEU A 279 3.17 15.94 -46.67
N ASP A 280 2.93 16.19 -47.96
CA ASP A 280 2.02 17.27 -48.39
C ASP A 280 0.57 16.91 -48.04
N VAL A 281 -0.13 17.87 -47.43
CA VAL A 281 -1.54 17.76 -47.07
C VAL A 281 -2.33 18.69 -47.98
N ALA A 282 -3.41 18.20 -48.59
CA ALA A 282 -4.29 19.05 -49.39
C ALA A 282 -5.11 19.99 -48.49
N ASP A 283 -5.42 21.19 -49.00
CA ASP A 283 -6.22 22.19 -48.25
C ASP A 283 -7.61 21.67 -47.83
N THR A 284 -8.14 20.69 -48.54
CA THR A 284 -9.46 20.08 -48.27
C THR A 284 -9.43 18.99 -47.19
N VAL A 285 -8.26 18.57 -46.72
CA VAL A 285 -8.07 17.48 -45.75
C VAL A 285 -8.00 18.07 -44.35
N SER A 286 -8.77 17.54 -43.38
CA SER A 286 -8.68 17.97 -41.98
C SER A 286 -7.35 17.55 -41.35
N GLU A 287 -6.94 18.21 -40.26
CA GLU A 287 -5.69 17.88 -39.55
C GLU A 287 -5.68 16.44 -38.99
N THR A 288 -6.83 15.98 -38.52
CA THR A 288 -7.02 14.61 -38.04
C THR A 288 -6.86 13.59 -39.15
N GLU A 289 -7.38 13.88 -40.34
CA GLU A 289 -7.21 13.03 -41.51
C GLU A 289 -5.77 13.08 -42.01
N ALA A 290 -5.11 14.24 -41.92
CA ALA A 290 -3.69 14.37 -42.22
C ALA A 290 -2.81 13.51 -41.29
N GLU A 291 -3.07 13.49 -39.98
CA GLU A 291 -2.37 12.60 -39.04
C GLU A 291 -2.61 11.12 -39.41
N ARG A 292 -3.86 10.76 -39.77
CA ARG A 292 -4.21 9.39 -40.21
C ARG A 292 -3.41 8.97 -41.44
N LEU A 293 -3.25 9.86 -42.42
CA LEU A 293 -2.44 9.64 -43.61
C LEU A 293 -0.94 9.56 -43.28
N ALA A 294 -0.46 10.39 -42.35
CA ALA A 294 0.94 10.38 -41.91
C ALA A 294 1.32 9.07 -41.21
N VAL A 295 0.38 8.51 -40.44
CA VAL A 295 0.50 7.22 -39.74
C VAL A 295 0.31 6.02 -40.67
N ALA A 296 -0.30 6.19 -41.84
CA ALA A 296 -0.62 5.08 -42.73
C ALA A 296 0.63 4.26 -43.11
N GLY A 297 0.56 2.95 -42.86
CA GLY A 297 1.66 2.00 -43.13
C GLY A 297 2.81 2.04 -42.12
N ALA A 298 2.68 2.77 -41.01
CA ALA A 298 3.64 2.70 -39.92
C ALA A 298 3.55 1.35 -39.20
N GLU A 299 4.72 0.78 -38.90
CA GLU A 299 4.87 -0.47 -38.17
C GLU A 299 5.59 -0.21 -36.82
N GLY A 300 5.40 -1.11 -35.85
CA GLY A 300 6.02 -0.99 -34.54
C GLY A 300 5.36 0.09 -33.68
N TRP A 301 6.12 1.12 -33.31
CA TRP A 301 5.67 2.18 -32.43
C TRP A 301 5.51 3.52 -33.16
N LEU A 302 4.43 4.22 -32.84
CA LEU A 302 4.21 5.61 -33.22
C LEU A 302 4.61 6.49 -32.06
N LEU A 303 5.34 7.57 -32.33
CA LEU A 303 5.53 8.66 -31.37
C LEU A 303 4.81 9.89 -31.92
N LEU A 304 3.62 10.16 -31.37
CA LEU A 304 2.84 11.35 -31.73
C LEU A 304 3.51 12.54 -31.05
N LEU A 305 4.30 13.31 -31.79
CA LEU A 305 5.01 14.47 -31.27
C LEU A 305 4.07 15.68 -31.28
N ASP A 306 4.03 16.41 -30.18
CA ASP A 306 3.32 17.68 -30.12
C ASP A 306 4.08 18.77 -30.92
N HIS A 307 3.33 19.62 -31.61
CA HIS A 307 3.86 20.71 -32.44
C HIS A 307 4.79 21.66 -31.66
N ALA A 308 4.55 21.84 -30.36
CA ALA A 308 5.36 22.66 -29.47
C ALA A 308 6.40 21.85 -28.67
N ALA A 309 6.52 20.53 -28.84
CA ALA A 309 7.42 19.67 -28.06
C ALA A 309 8.81 19.52 -28.70
N ILE A 310 9.85 19.47 -27.86
CA ILE A 310 11.23 19.08 -28.23
C ILE A 310 11.64 17.86 -27.44
N LEU A 311 12.15 16.84 -28.12
CA LEU A 311 12.62 15.62 -27.46
C LEU A 311 14.02 15.81 -26.88
N HIS A 312 14.22 15.31 -25.67
CA HIS A 312 15.56 15.12 -25.11
C HIS A 312 16.34 14.09 -25.95
N THR A 313 17.66 14.22 -26.08
CA THR A 313 18.53 13.36 -26.92
C THR A 313 18.46 11.86 -26.59
N ARG A 314 17.99 11.53 -25.39
CA ARG A 314 17.80 10.16 -24.89
C ARG A 314 16.36 9.63 -24.96
N ALA A 315 15.41 10.45 -25.44
CA ALA A 315 13.99 10.13 -25.37
C ALA A 315 13.65 8.81 -26.09
N ILE A 316 14.09 8.64 -27.34
CA ILE A 316 13.79 7.44 -28.11
C ILE A 316 14.44 6.20 -27.49
N GLY A 317 15.67 6.32 -26.98
CA GLY A 317 16.35 5.19 -26.32
C GLY A 317 15.63 4.70 -25.05
N TRP A 318 15.08 5.65 -24.28
CA TRP A 318 14.26 5.31 -23.12
C TRP A 318 12.91 4.70 -23.51
N PHE A 319 12.22 5.25 -24.51
CA PHE A 319 10.99 4.63 -25.03
C PHE A 319 11.26 3.22 -25.57
N ALA A 320 12.37 3.01 -26.27
CA ALA A 320 12.78 1.70 -26.76
C ALA A 320 13.00 0.69 -25.63
N SER A 321 13.60 1.12 -24.52
CA SER A 321 13.83 0.26 -23.34
C SER A 321 12.52 -0.21 -22.68
N LEU A 322 11.48 0.63 -22.70
CA LEU A 322 10.16 0.25 -22.17
C LEU A 322 9.27 -0.46 -23.19
N ALA A 323 9.50 -0.25 -24.48
CA ALA A 323 8.75 -0.88 -25.56
C ALA A 323 8.93 -2.40 -25.64
N GLU A 324 9.98 -2.96 -25.03
CA GLU A 324 10.18 -4.41 -24.91
C GLU A 324 9.16 -5.08 -23.99
N ARG A 325 8.46 -4.29 -23.17
CA ARG A 325 7.45 -4.81 -22.26
C ARG A 325 6.22 -5.27 -23.04
N GLU A 326 5.82 -6.52 -22.81
CA GLU A 326 4.62 -7.08 -23.44
C GLU A 326 3.34 -6.33 -23.04
N ASP A 327 3.29 -5.82 -21.81
CA ASP A 327 2.13 -5.17 -21.21
C ASP A 327 1.96 -3.68 -21.57
N ALA A 328 2.83 -3.08 -22.38
CA ALA A 328 2.73 -1.67 -22.71
C ALA A 328 1.97 -1.46 -24.03
N THR A 329 0.79 -0.85 -24.01
CA THR A 329 0.10 -0.39 -25.23
C THR A 329 0.51 1.01 -25.64
N ALA A 330 0.72 1.89 -24.65
CA ALA A 330 1.17 3.26 -24.82
C ALA A 330 2.20 3.64 -23.74
N LEU A 331 3.06 4.60 -24.05
CA LEU A 331 4.07 5.17 -23.17
C LEU A 331 3.93 6.70 -23.14
N CYS A 332 4.10 7.28 -21.96
CA CYS A 332 4.29 8.72 -21.80
C CYS A 332 5.51 8.97 -20.91
N CYS A 333 5.99 10.21 -20.88
CA CYS A 333 7.08 10.62 -20.01
C CYS A 333 6.74 11.92 -19.28
N ASP A 334 7.55 12.30 -18.29
CA ASP A 334 7.52 13.66 -17.76
C ASP A 334 7.95 14.67 -18.82
N ALA A 335 7.62 15.94 -18.56
CA ALA A 335 8.02 17.05 -19.41
C ALA A 335 8.68 18.17 -18.59
N THR A 336 9.30 19.11 -19.29
CA THR A 336 9.63 20.43 -18.76
C THR A 336 8.72 21.43 -19.45
N LEU A 337 8.19 22.39 -18.69
CA LEU A 337 7.45 23.53 -19.24
C LEU A 337 8.32 24.77 -19.13
N THR A 338 8.51 25.46 -20.24
CA THR A 338 9.03 26.82 -20.26
C THR A 338 7.87 27.80 -20.44
N ASP A 339 7.63 28.64 -19.44
CA ASP A 339 6.59 29.67 -19.48
C ASP A 339 7.00 30.89 -20.34
N ALA A 340 6.10 31.86 -20.47
CA ALA A 340 6.32 33.06 -21.27
C ALA A 340 7.47 33.95 -20.73
N ASP A 341 7.75 33.87 -19.43
CA ASP A 341 8.84 34.60 -18.76
C ASP A 341 10.18 33.84 -18.85
N GLY A 342 10.17 32.64 -19.45
CA GLY A 342 11.35 31.79 -19.59
C GLY A 342 11.64 30.94 -18.36
N ASN A 343 10.79 30.94 -17.34
CA ASN A 343 10.95 30.06 -16.18
C ASN A 343 10.63 28.63 -16.59
N ARG A 344 11.52 27.73 -16.17
CA ARG A 344 11.40 26.29 -16.43
C ARG A 344 10.88 25.61 -15.17
N ARG A 345 9.91 24.72 -15.33
CA ARG A 345 9.41 23.85 -14.26
C ARG A 345 9.25 22.41 -14.72
N LEU A 346 9.44 21.49 -13.78
CA LEU A 346 9.15 20.08 -14.00
C LEU A 346 7.64 19.86 -14.08
N LEU A 347 7.22 19.19 -15.14
CA LEU A 347 5.89 18.61 -15.29
C LEU A 347 5.96 17.14 -14.86
N ALA A 348 5.98 16.93 -13.54
CA ALA A 348 6.09 15.62 -12.90
C ALA A 348 4.74 14.90 -12.89
N ARG A 349 4.64 13.85 -13.70
CA ARG A 349 3.44 13.04 -13.89
C ARG A 349 3.52 11.77 -13.05
N TRP A 350 2.44 11.01 -13.03
CA TRP A 350 2.37 9.74 -12.30
C TRP A 350 1.64 8.67 -13.10
N GLY A 351 1.45 7.50 -12.50
CA GLY A 351 0.78 6.37 -13.11
C GLY A 351 -0.60 6.74 -13.67
N PHE A 352 -1.00 6.03 -14.73
CA PHE A 352 -2.25 6.29 -15.42
C PHE A 352 -3.46 6.11 -14.51
N ASP A 353 -4.34 7.12 -14.49
CA ASP A 353 -5.56 7.15 -13.69
C ASP A 353 -6.77 7.43 -14.61
N PRO A 354 -7.59 6.42 -14.90
CA PRO A 354 -8.79 6.56 -15.72
C PRO A 354 -9.83 7.54 -15.18
N ASP A 355 -9.88 7.77 -13.86
CA ASP A 355 -10.84 8.71 -13.27
C ASP A 355 -10.34 10.16 -13.47
N LEU A 356 -9.02 10.36 -13.47
CA LEU A 356 -8.39 11.66 -13.67
C LEU A 356 -8.39 12.10 -15.14
N VAL A 357 -8.20 11.17 -16.10
CA VAL A 357 -8.27 11.49 -17.54
C VAL A 357 -9.67 11.96 -17.97
N LEU A 358 -10.72 11.64 -17.20
CA LEU A 358 -12.06 12.17 -17.41
C LEU A 358 -12.25 13.60 -16.86
N GLN A 359 -11.22 14.21 -16.30
CA GLN A 359 -11.28 15.54 -15.71
C GLN A 359 -10.20 16.47 -16.26
N ARG A 360 -9.00 15.94 -16.57
CA ARG A 360 -7.88 16.70 -17.15
C ARG A 360 -6.87 15.78 -17.84
N ASN A 361 -6.27 16.26 -18.93
CA ASN A 361 -5.08 15.64 -19.51
C ASN A 361 -3.81 16.08 -18.76
N ILE A 362 -3.23 15.17 -17.96
CA ILE A 362 -1.91 15.37 -17.32
C ILE A 362 -0.77 14.62 -18.02
N TRP A 363 -1.08 13.74 -18.98
CA TRP A 363 -0.11 12.91 -19.70
C TRP A 363 0.38 13.56 -21.00
N GLY A 364 -0.04 14.80 -21.24
CA GLY A 364 0.42 15.63 -22.36
C GLY A 364 -0.07 15.16 -23.72
N ASN A 365 0.44 15.81 -24.76
CA ASN A 365 0.10 15.53 -26.16
C ASN A 365 1.20 14.75 -26.89
N THR A 366 2.34 14.52 -26.23
CA THR A 366 3.44 13.68 -26.75
C THR A 366 3.36 12.29 -26.16
N ILE A 367 2.88 11.33 -26.94
CA ILE A 367 2.59 9.95 -26.50
C ILE A 367 3.17 8.97 -27.51
N ALA A 368 3.82 7.93 -27.02
CA ALA A 368 4.17 6.77 -27.84
C ALA A 368 3.08 5.70 -27.74
N ILE A 369 2.69 5.09 -28.85
CA ILE A 369 1.63 4.08 -28.89
C ILE A 369 1.97 3.03 -29.94
N LYS A 370 1.64 1.75 -29.68
CA LYS A 370 1.77 0.70 -30.69
C LYS A 370 0.93 1.05 -31.91
N ALA A 371 1.48 0.92 -33.11
CA ALA A 371 0.78 1.27 -34.35
C ALA A 371 -0.55 0.48 -34.52
N ALA A 372 -0.56 -0.79 -34.12
CA ALA A 372 -1.77 -1.61 -34.11
C ALA A 372 -2.85 -1.08 -33.16
N ALA A 373 -2.45 -0.65 -31.95
CA ALA A 373 -3.38 -0.09 -30.97
C ALA A 373 -3.90 1.28 -31.40
N TYR A 374 -3.06 2.12 -32.01
CA TYR A 374 -3.52 3.37 -32.62
C TYR A 374 -4.57 3.10 -33.71
N ALA A 375 -4.34 2.12 -34.58
CA ALA A 375 -5.28 1.80 -35.66
C ALA A 375 -6.65 1.33 -35.13
N GLU A 376 -6.66 0.52 -34.07
CA GLU A 376 -7.89 0.10 -33.37
C GLU A 376 -8.61 1.31 -32.76
N LEU A 377 -7.91 2.09 -31.92
CA LEU A 377 -8.51 3.21 -31.19
C LEU A 377 -8.93 4.36 -32.10
N ALA A 378 -8.15 4.68 -33.13
CA ALA A 378 -8.46 5.74 -34.09
C ALA A 378 -9.73 5.46 -34.90
N SER A 379 -10.13 4.19 -35.03
CA SER A 379 -11.40 3.81 -35.68
C SER A 379 -12.63 4.13 -34.83
N GLU A 380 -12.46 4.24 -33.52
CA GLU A 380 -13.52 4.57 -32.55
C GLU A 380 -13.64 6.08 -32.28
N VAL A 381 -12.67 6.88 -32.75
CA VAL A 381 -12.62 8.33 -32.57
C VAL A 381 -13.25 9.03 -33.78
N ASP A 382 -14.19 9.94 -33.55
CA ASP A 382 -14.80 10.73 -34.61
C ASP A 382 -13.75 11.58 -35.36
N ILE A 383 -13.78 11.51 -36.69
CA ILE A 383 -12.81 12.09 -37.61
C ILE A 383 -12.91 13.64 -37.66
N GLN A 384 -13.99 14.22 -37.10
CA GLN A 384 -14.27 15.67 -37.14
C GLN A 384 -13.70 16.50 -35.95
N ALA A 385 -12.88 15.93 -35.06
CA ALA A 385 -12.26 16.66 -33.95
C ALA A 385 -11.02 17.48 -34.37
N SER A 386 -10.54 18.41 -33.53
CA SER A 386 -9.20 19.00 -33.65
C SER A 386 -8.11 17.94 -33.37
N LEU A 387 -6.84 18.22 -33.71
CA LEU A 387 -5.74 17.31 -33.40
C LEU A 387 -5.62 17.02 -31.89
N ALA A 388 -5.70 18.07 -31.06
CA ALA A 388 -5.69 17.95 -29.59
C ALA A 388 -6.90 17.16 -29.07
N GLY A 389 -8.09 17.37 -29.66
CA GLY A 389 -9.29 16.61 -29.34
C GLY A 389 -9.16 15.12 -29.71
N ARG A 390 -8.58 14.80 -30.87
CA ARG A 390 -8.31 13.41 -31.30
C ARG A 390 -7.32 12.72 -30.36
N ARG A 391 -6.22 13.37 -30.02
CA ARG A 391 -5.23 12.82 -29.07
C ARG A 391 -5.83 12.62 -27.68
N SER A 392 -6.68 13.54 -27.23
CA SER A 392 -7.47 13.38 -26.01
C SER A 392 -8.43 12.19 -26.08
N ALA A 393 -9.10 11.99 -27.22
CA ALA A 393 -9.99 10.84 -27.40
C ALA A 393 -9.21 9.51 -27.43
N LEU A 394 -7.99 9.47 -27.99
CA LEU A 394 -7.11 8.30 -27.88
C LEU A 394 -6.79 8.00 -26.41
N LEU A 395 -6.34 9.01 -25.64
CA LEU A 395 -6.07 8.88 -24.21
C LEU A 395 -7.28 8.34 -23.42
N LEU A 396 -8.49 8.84 -23.72
CA LEU A 396 -9.74 8.43 -23.05
C LEU A 396 -10.15 6.98 -23.34
N ASN A 397 -9.65 6.39 -24.43
CA ASN A 397 -9.94 5.01 -24.80
C ASN A 397 -8.75 4.06 -24.55
N LEU A 398 -7.60 4.59 -24.10
CA LEU A 398 -6.48 3.76 -23.65
C LEU A 398 -6.89 2.91 -22.45
N ARG A 399 -6.42 1.67 -22.45
CA ARG A 399 -6.62 0.73 -21.34
C ARG A 399 -5.49 0.84 -20.31
N ASP A 400 -4.30 1.13 -20.81
CA ASP A 400 -3.03 1.10 -20.12
C ASP A 400 -2.08 2.13 -20.75
N LEU A 401 -1.36 2.84 -19.90
CA LEU A 401 -0.35 3.81 -20.28
C LEU A 401 0.80 3.71 -19.27
N VAL A 402 1.98 3.35 -19.74
CA VAL A 402 3.16 3.25 -18.88
C VAL A 402 3.82 4.62 -18.79
N HIS A 403 3.96 5.10 -17.56
CA HIS A 403 4.61 6.37 -17.28
C HIS A 403 6.12 6.19 -17.05
N LEU A 404 6.93 6.90 -17.83
CA LEU A 404 8.37 7.04 -17.69
C LEU A 404 8.71 8.34 -16.93
N PRO A 405 9.17 8.25 -15.67
CA PRO A 405 9.37 9.41 -14.80
C PRO A 405 10.69 10.14 -15.09
N LEU A 406 10.86 10.59 -16.34
CA LEU A 406 12.01 11.38 -16.78
C LEU A 406 11.55 12.53 -17.67
N PRO A 407 12.06 13.76 -17.48
CA PRO A 407 11.68 14.93 -18.27
C PRO A 407 12.29 14.85 -19.68
N LEU A 408 11.67 14.05 -20.55
CA LEU A 408 12.19 13.75 -21.89
C LEU A 408 11.58 14.60 -22.99
N VAL A 409 10.63 15.47 -22.63
CA VAL A 409 9.96 16.41 -23.53
C VAL A 409 10.08 17.81 -22.95
N ASP A 410 10.51 18.78 -23.75
CA ASP A 410 10.48 20.21 -23.41
C ASP A 410 9.34 20.88 -24.20
N VAL A 411 8.36 21.41 -23.47
CA VAL A 411 7.19 22.10 -24.00
C VAL A 411 7.36 23.60 -23.75
N ARG A 412 7.11 24.40 -24.79
CA ARG A 412 7.04 25.87 -24.67
C ARG A 412 5.58 26.31 -24.79
N GLY A 413 5.12 27.16 -23.89
CA GLY A 413 3.74 27.66 -23.90
C GLY A 413 2.80 26.84 -23.03
N GLU A 414 1.64 26.45 -23.56
CA GLU A 414 0.61 25.72 -22.83
C GLU A 414 0.51 24.27 -23.30
N GLU A 415 0.50 23.32 -22.36
CA GLU A 415 0.29 21.90 -22.68
C GLU A 415 -1.18 21.48 -22.56
N ALA A 416 -1.93 22.13 -21.66
CA ALA A 416 -3.34 21.82 -21.42
C ALA A 416 -4.23 22.53 -22.45
N SER A 417 -5.24 21.82 -22.96
CA SER A 417 -6.15 22.35 -23.99
C SER A 417 -7.62 22.15 -23.59
N PRO A 418 -8.50 23.15 -23.81
CA PRO A 418 -9.95 23.00 -23.66
C PRO A 418 -10.56 21.90 -24.54
N ASP A 419 -9.87 21.51 -25.62
CA ASP A 419 -10.30 20.43 -26.50
C ASP A 419 -10.37 19.08 -25.78
N HIS A 420 -9.58 18.90 -24.72
CA HIS A 420 -9.68 17.73 -23.86
C HIS A 420 -11.06 17.67 -23.19
N CYS A 421 -11.53 18.78 -22.62
CA CYS A 421 -12.85 18.87 -22.00
C CYS A 421 -13.97 18.58 -23.01
N ALA A 422 -13.81 19.02 -24.26
CA ALA A 422 -14.76 18.70 -25.34
C ALA A 422 -14.76 17.18 -25.67
N ALA A 423 -13.58 16.56 -25.74
CA ALA A 423 -13.44 15.12 -25.95
C ALA A 423 -14.07 14.31 -24.81
N VAL A 424 -13.91 14.73 -23.55
CA VAL A 424 -14.55 14.07 -22.41
C VAL A 424 -16.08 14.17 -22.48
N ARG A 425 -16.65 15.35 -22.76
CA ARG A 425 -18.11 15.51 -22.88
C ARG A 425 -18.68 14.56 -23.93
N ARG A 426 -18.00 14.45 -25.07
CA ARG A 426 -18.36 13.49 -26.13
C ARG A 426 -18.27 12.06 -25.62
N ARG A 427 -17.19 11.68 -24.93
CA ARG A 427 -17.03 10.34 -24.36
C ARG A 427 -18.14 9.99 -23.38
N ILE A 428 -18.50 10.90 -22.48
CA ILE A 428 -19.60 10.76 -21.52
C ILE A 428 -20.92 10.54 -22.26
N ALA A 429 -21.21 11.35 -23.28
CA ALA A 429 -22.44 11.23 -24.07
C ALA A 429 -22.51 9.91 -24.87
N THR A 430 -21.43 9.54 -25.55
CA THR A 430 -21.35 8.31 -26.36
C THR A 430 -21.42 7.05 -25.50
N ALA A 431 -20.74 7.05 -24.35
CA ALA A 431 -20.76 5.92 -23.42
C ALA A 431 -21.96 5.92 -22.46
N GLN A 432 -22.79 6.96 -22.50
CA GLN A 432 -23.93 7.17 -21.61
C GLN A 432 -23.54 7.05 -20.13
N LEU A 433 -22.41 7.65 -19.75
CA LEU A 433 -21.95 7.59 -18.36
C LEU A 433 -22.95 8.34 -17.45
N PRO A 434 -23.34 7.77 -16.30
CA PRO A 434 -24.34 8.37 -15.40
C PRO A 434 -23.70 9.45 -14.52
N CYS A 435 -23.14 10.48 -15.17
CA CYS A 435 -22.54 11.61 -14.51
C CYS A 435 -22.95 12.91 -15.19
N ARG A 436 -23.09 13.97 -14.38
CA ARG A 436 -23.18 15.34 -14.86
C ARG A 436 -21.80 15.96 -14.90
N VAL A 437 -21.49 16.62 -16.01
CA VAL A 437 -20.28 17.45 -16.15
C VAL A 437 -20.52 18.79 -15.47
N ILE A 438 -19.57 19.21 -14.65
CA ILE A 438 -19.53 20.52 -13.99
C ILE A 438 -18.30 21.24 -14.52
N ASP A 439 -18.51 22.40 -15.15
CA ASP A 439 -17.42 23.22 -15.66
C ASP A 439 -16.64 23.83 -14.50
N ASP A 440 -15.32 23.89 -14.67
CA ASP A 440 -14.45 24.55 -13.71
C ASP A 440 -14.24 26.01 -14.10
N GLU A 441 -14.89 26.91 -13.38
CA GLU A 441 -14.80 28.35 -13.64
C GLU A 441 -13.37 28.89 -13.46
N ALA A 442 -12.54 28.22 -12.65
CA ALA A 442 -11.17 28.65 -12.37
C ALA A 442 -10.15 28.09 -13.38
N ASP A 443 -10.48 27.01 -14.11
CA ASP A 443 -9.57 26.38 -15.07
C ASP A 443 -10.33 25.80 -16.27
N PRO A 444 -10.32 26.46 -17.45
CA PRO A 444 -11.06 26.00 -18.64
C PRO A 444 -10.53 24.69 -19.23
N THR A 445 -9.37 24.22 -18.77
CA THR A 445 -8.76 22.95 -19.19
C THR A 445 -9.10 21.78 -18.26
N ARG A 446 -9.94 22.04 -17.25
CA ARG A 446 -10.44 21.05 -16.28
C ARG A 446 -11.96 21.01 -16.29
N ILE A 447 -12.51 19.82 -16.08
CA ILE A 447 -13.92 19.62 -15.72
C ILE A 447 -14.01 18.76 -14.46
N ARG A 448 -15.10 18.91 -13.71
CA ARG A 448 -15.43 18.05 -12.57
C ARG A 448 -16.64 17.17 -12.90
N LEU A 449 -16.71 16.01 -12.26
CA LEU A 449 -17.78 15.04 -12.49
C LEU A 449 -18.62 14.83 -11.23
N SER A 450 -19.94 14.87 -11.42
CA SER A 450 -20.93 14.51 -10.39
C SER A 450 -21.66 13.25 -10.84
N TRP A 451 -21.27 12.11 -10.29
CA TRP A 451 -21.91 10.82 -10.55
C TRP A 451 -23.32 10.75 -9.96
N THR A 452 -24.21 10.04 -10.63
CA THR A 452 -25.58 9.77 -10.20
C THR A 452 -25.67 8.33 -9.74
N PRO A 453 -26.21 8.02 -8.55
CA PRO A 453 -26.31 6.63 -8.08
C PRO A 453 -27.30 5.82 -8.93
N PRO A 454 -27.04 4.52 -9.17
CA PRO A 454 -27.93 3.67 -9.98
C PRO A 454 -29.21 3.29 -9.23
N ILE A 455 -29.13 3.16 -7.89
CA ILE A 455 -30.26 2.88 -7.01
C ILE A 455 -30.25 3.95 -5.92
N ALA A 456 -31.34 4.71 -5.80
CA ALA A 456 -31.42 5.84 -4.88
C ALA A 456 -31.50 5.40 -3.40
N ASP A 457 -32.00 4.19 -3.12
CA ASP A 457 -32.55 3.82 -1.80
C ASP A 457 -31.72 2.81 -0.99
N ASP A 458 -30.45 2.56 -1.34
CA ASP A 458 -29.63 1.63 -0.56
C ASP A 458 -29.57 2.06 0.91
N GLY A 459 -29.57 1.15 1.87
CA GLY A 459 -29.31 1.53 3.26
C GLY A 459 -27.87 1.98 3.44
N MET A 460 -27.60 2.97 4.30
CA MET A 460 -26.23 3.34 4.69
C MET A 460 -26.10 3.40 6.21
N SER A 461 -25.10 2.70 6.73
CA SER A 461 -24.77 2.68 8.15
C SER A 461 -23.45 3.43 8.41
N VAL A 462 -23.51 4.49 9.20
CA VAL A 462 -22.34 5.23 9.68
C VAL A 462 -21.97 4.73 11.08
N ILE A 463 -20.73 4.29 11.26
CA ILE A 463 -20.19 3.79 12.53
C ILE A 463 -19.26 4.85 13.10
N ILE A 464 -19.54 5.31 14.31
CA ILE A 464 -18.78 6.33 15.02
C ILE A 464 -18.36 5.78 16.37
N CYS A 465 -17.05 5.60 16.60
CA CYS A 465 -16.54 5.21 17.91
C CYS A 465 -16.25 6.46 18.75
N THR A 466 -16.75 6.51 19.98
CA THR A 466 -16.55 7.65 20.88
C THR A 466 -16.23 7.20 22.30
N ARG A 467 -15.48 8.04 23.02
CA ARG A 467 -15.21 7.90 24.45
C ARG A 467 -14.92 9.26 25.05
N ASP A 468 -15.69 9.66 26.05
CA ASP A 468 -15.50 10.94 26.78
C ASP A 468 -15.44 12.18 25.84
N ASN A 469 -16.11 12.10 24.68
CA ASN A 469 -16.11 13.13 23.63
C ASN A 469 -17.50 13.27 22.96
N ALA A 470 -18.57 13.05 23.72
CA ALA A 470 -19.92 12.97 23.16
C ALA A 470 -20.42 14.30 22.58
N SER A 471 -19.89 15.46 23.03
CA SER A 471 -20.24 16.75 22.44
C SER A 471 -19.78 16.88 20.99
N ASP A 472 -18.59 16.40 20.66
CA ASP A 472 -18.11 16.39 19.28
C ASP A 472 -18.84 15.32 18.47
N CYS A 473 -19.08 14.14 19.08
CA CYS A 473 -19.88 13.09 18.48
C CYS A 473 -21.29 13.58 18.09
N ASP A 474 -21.96 14.34 18.97
CA ASP A 474 -23.28 14.94 18.68
C ASP A 474 -23.20 15.93 17.51
N ARG A 475 -22.17 16.79 17.44
CA ARG A 475 -21.93 17.66 16.28
C ARG A 475 -21.78 16.85 15.00
N MET A 476 -20.99 15.77 15.03
CA MET A 476 -20.81 14.90 13.87
C MET A 476 -22.13 14.25 13.44
N VAL A 477 -22.87 13.64 14.37
CA VAL A 477 -24.18 13.01 14.09
C VAL A 477 -25.15 14.01 13.48
N ARG A 478 -25.29 15.19 14.09
CA ARG A 478 -26.21 16.23 13.60
C ARG A 478 -25.83 16.73 12.21
N SER A 479 -24.55 16.98 11.96
CA SER A 479 -24.08 17.48 10.66
C SER A 479 -24.27 16.44 9.54
N LEU A 480 -24.02 15.15 9.81
CA LEU A 480 -24.31 14.05 8.87
C LEU A 480 -25.78 14.04 8.46
N ARG A 481 -26.71 14.15 9.42
CA ARG A 481 -28.15 14.14 9.12
C ARG A 481 -28.62 15.42 8.44
N ALA A 482 -28.13 16.58 8.89
CA ALA A 482 -28.53 17.88 8.34
C ALA A 482 -28.11 18.07 6.89
N TYR A 483 -26.98 17.48 6.49
CA TYR A 483 -26.44 17.60 5.13
C TYR A 483 -26.72 16.39 4.23
N ALA A 484 -27.40 15.35 4.71
CA ALA A 484 -27.85 14.25 3.87
C ALA A 484 -29.05 14.69 3.00
N ASP A 485 -29.09 14.23 1.74
CA ASP A 485 -30.27 14.38 0.89
C ASP A 485 -31.38 13.39 1.30
N GLN A 486 -31.00 12.21 1.80
CA GLN A 486 -31.93 11.13 2.20
C GLN A 486 -31.66 10.64 3.64
N PRO A 487 -31.88 11.50 4.66
CA PRO A 487 -31.61 11.16 6.06
C PRO A 487 -32.43 10.00 6.62
N GLU A 488 -33.51 9.59 5.95
CA GLU A 488 -34.34 8.42 6.27
C GLU A 488 -33.67 7.08 5.92
N HIS A 489 -32.73 7.07 4.97
CA HIS A 489 -31.94 5.90 4.58
C HIS A 489 -30.60 5.82 5.31
N LEU A 490 -30.37 6.75 6.24
CA LEU A 490 -29.17 6.86 7.06
C LEU A 490 -29.40 6.26 8.45
N ARG A 491 -28.59 5.27 8.80
CA ARG A 491 -28.52 4.71 10.16
C ARG A 491 -27.17 5.07 10.76
N ILE A 492 -27.16 5.60 11.98
CA ILE A 492 -25.93 5.99 12.66
C ILE A 492 -25.78 5.14 13.92
N LEU A 493 -24.72 4.34 13.96
CA LEU A 493 -24.36 3.51 15.10
C LEU A 493 -23.17 4.13 15.83
N VAL A 494 -23.45 4.73 16.99
CA VAL A 494 -22.44 5.24 17.91
C VAL A 494 -21.99 4.10 18.82
N VAL A 495 -20.69 3.83 18.84
CA VAL A 495 -20.05 2.84 19.71
C VAL A 495 -19.40 3.58 20.87
N ASP A 496 -20.03 3.51 22.04
CA ASP A 496 -19.51 4.07 23.28
C ASP A 496 -18.47 3.12 23.90
N ASN A 497 -17.19 3.51 23.87
CA ASN A 497 -16.09 2.75 24.46
C ASN A 497 -15.85 3.08 25.94
N GLY A 498 -16.91 2.99 26.74
CA GLY A 498 -16.84 3.18 28.18
C GLY A 498 -16.68 4.63 28.61
N THR A 499 -17.48 5.53 28.04
CA THR A 499 -17.60 6.92 28.49
C THR A 499 -17.91 6.99 29.98
N SER A 500 -17.15 7.83 30.68
CA SER A 500 -17.16 7.97 32.13
C SER A 500 -17.58 9.37 32.60
N ARG A 501 -17.43 10.40 31.75
CA ARG A 501 -17.86 11.76 32.10
C ARG A 501 -19.38 11.87 32.07
N ALA A 502 -19.98 12.26 33.20
CA ALA A 502 -21.43 12.40 33.33
C ALA A 502 -22.07 13.32 32.27
N ALA A 503 -21.38 14.39 31.87
CA ALA A 503 -21.83 15.29 30.81
C ALA A 503 -21.95 14.59 29.46
N ASP A 504 -21.01 13.70 29.13
CA ASP A 504 -21.04 12.97 27.86
C ASP A 504 -22.04 11.82 27.89
N THR A 505 -22.19 11.14 29.02
CA THR A 505 -23.23 10.12 29.20
C THR A 505 -24.62 10.71 28.94
N ALA A 506 -24.91 11.90 29.47
CA ALA A 506 -26.17 12.58 29.20
C ALA A 506 -26.41 12.86 27.70
N ILE A 507 -25.37 13.23 26.96
CA ILE A 507 -25.45 13.46 25.50
C ILE A 507 -25.68 12.15 24.75
N LEU A 508 -24.99 11.07 25.12
CA LEU A 508 -25.21 9.75 24.51
C LEU A 508 -26.64 9.24 24.73
N GLU A 509 -27.23 9.47 25.92
CA GLU A 509 -28.63 9.17 26.21
C GLU A 509 -29.59 9.96 25.32
N MET A 510 -29.28 11.24 25.03
CA MET A 510 -30.05 12.06 24.10
C MET A 510 -29.95 11.51 22.67
N LEU A 511 -28.74 11.16 22.21
CA LEU A 511 -28.52 10.56 20.89
C LEU A 511 -29.26 9.22 20.74
N ARG A 512 -29.33 8.41 21.81
CA ARG A 512 -30.08 7.14 21.82
C ARG A 512 -31.58 7.31 21.55
N ALA A 513 -32.15 8.48 21.88
CA ALA A 513 -33.56 8.79 21.64
C ALA A 513 -33.81 9.34 20.23
N GLU A 514 -32.77 9.65 19.44
CA GLU A 514 -32.92 10.19 18.10
C GLU A 514 -33.27 9.11 17.06
N ALA A 515 -34.24 9.38 16.21
CA ALA A 515 -34.65 8.46 15.16
C ALA A 515 -33.51 8.21 14.15
N GLY A 516 -33.20 6.94 13.89
CA GLY A 516 -32.11 6.53 13.01
C GLY A 516 -30.74 6.47 13.69
N VAL A 517 -30.65 6.81 14.98
CA VAL A 517 -29.42 6.71 15.77
C VAL A 517 -29.52 5.55 16.76
N SER A 518 -28.43 4.82 16.95
CA SER A 518 -28.33 3.75 17.94
C SER A 518 -27.01 3.88 18.69
N VAL A 519 -27.05 3.70 20.01
CA VAL A 519 -25.85 3.73 20.86
C VAL A 519 -25.58 2.33 21.38
N LEU A 520 -24.42 1.79 21.04
CA LEU A 520 -23.90 0.51 21.51
C LEU A 520 -22.82 0.76 22.55
N SER A 521 -23.00 0.22 23.76
CA SER A 521 -21.94 0.22 24.77
C SER A 521 -20.99 -0.97 24.54
N ASP A 522 -19.69 -0.68 24.47
CA ASP A 522 -18.62 -1.68 24.39
C ASP A 522 -17.41 -1.26 25.25
N PRO A 523 -17.38 -1.62 26.54
CA PRO A 523 -16.36 -1.16 27.49
C PRO A 523 -15.03 -1.94 27.40
N ARG A 524 -14.79 -2.71 26.32
CA ARG A 524 -13.52 -3.42 26.13
C ARG A 524 -12.32 -2.45 26.12
N PRO A 525 -11.09 -2.93 26.40
CA PRO A 525 -9.89 -2.12 26.18
C PRO A 525 -9.87 -1.53 24.77
N PHE A 526 -9.47 -0.26 24.64
CA PHE A 526 -9.59 0.47 23.38
C PHE A 526 -8.85 -0.25 22.25
N ASN A 527 -9.63 -0.64 21.25
CA ASN A 527 -9.18 -1.29 20.03
C ASN A 527 -10.09 -0.77 18.92
N TRP A 528 -9.64 0.29 18.24
CA TRP A 528 -10.43 0.96 17.21
C TRP A 528 -10.89 -0.01 16.12
N SER A 529 -9.98 -0.89 15.67
CA SER A 529 -10.30 -1.93 14.69
C SER A 529 -11.39 -2.88 15.18
N GLY A 530 -11.27 -3.37 16.41
CA GLY A 530 -12.21 -4.34 16.98
C GLY A 530 -13.58 -3.74 17.31
N LEU A 531 -13.63 -2.48 17.72
CA LEU A 531 -14.89 -1.76 17.92
C LEU A 531 -15.63 -1.58 16.59
N ASN A 532 -14.93 -1.16 15.54
CA ASN A 532 -15.51 -1.01 14.20
C ASN A 532 -15.94 -2.35 13.58
N ASN A 533 -15.15 -3.41 13.74
CA ASN A 533 -15.53 -4.76 13.28
C ASN A 533 -16.82 -5.24 13.97
N ALA A 534 -16.88 -5.16 15.30
CA ALA A 534 -18.04 -5.59 16.08
C ALA A 534 -19.30 -4.76 15.77
N ALA A 535 -19.14 -3.49 15.42
CA ALA A 535 -20.23 -2.64 14.95
C ALA A 535 -20.68 -3.00 13.53
N ALA A 536 -19.74 -3.25 12.61
CA ALA A 536 -20.02 -3.65 11.23
C ALA A 536 -20.79 -4.98 11.14
N GLU A 537 -20.57 -5.89 12.09
CA GLU A 537 -21.33 -7.15 12.20
C GLU A 537 -22.81 -6.94 12.57
N LYS A 538 -23.13 -5.87 13.29
CA LYS A 538 -24.48 -5.59 13.81
C LYS A 538 -25.37 -4.83 12.83
N VAL A 539 -24.78 -4.23 11.80
CA VAL A 539 -25.51 -3.52 10.76
C VAL A 539 -25.69 -4.39 9.53
N THR A 540 -26.80 -4.20 8.82
CA THR A 540 -27.17 -4.98 7.62
C THR A 540 -27.09 -4.19 6.33
N ASP A 541 -26.86 -2.88 6.43
CA ASP A 541 -26.87 -1.99 5.28
C ASP A 541 -25.75 -2.31 4.28
N PRO A 542 -26.01 -2.17 2.97
CA PRO A 542 -25.04 -2.49 1.93
C PRO A 542 -23.82 -1.56 1.95
N ILE A 543 -23.97 -0.33 2.45
CA ILE A 543 -22.90 0.67 2.56
C ILE A 543 -22.54 0.89 4.03
N LEU A 544 -21.26 0.78 4.34
CA LEU A 544 -20.67 1.14 5.62
C LEU A 544 -19.86 2.43 5.45
N VAL A 545 -19.95 3.32 6.43
CA VAL A 545 -19.09 4.48 6.58
C VAL A 545 -18.47 4.43 7.97
N PHE A 546 -17.15 4.38 8.06
CA PHE A 546 -16.43 4.55 9.32
C PHE A 546 -16.05 6.01 9.46
N ALA A 547 -16.33 6.59 10.64
CA ALA A 547 -16.06 7.99 10.90
C ALA A 547 -15.54 8.22 12.33
N ASN A 548 -14.61 9.17 12.48
CA ASN A 548 -14.23 9.68 13.80
C ASN A 548 -15.36 10.53 14.40
N ASP A 549 -15.35 10.66 15.73
CA ASP A 549 -16.33 11.45 16.47
C ASP A 549 -16.03 12.96 16.50
N ASP A 550 -14.79 13.37 16.20
CA ASP A 550 -14.31 14.76 16.23
C ASP A 550 -14.35 15.47 14.86
N MET A 551 -15.43 15.26 14.10
CA MET A 551 -15.59 15.81 12.76
C MET A 551 -16.92 16.56 12.57
N GLU A 552 -17.03 17.30 11.47
CA GLU A 552 -18.26 17.95 11.02
C GLU A 552 -18.37 17.85 9.50
N MET A 553 -19.49 17.28 9.03
CA MET A 553 -19.80 17.22 7.60
C MET A 553 -20.03 18.63 7.06
N ARG A 554 -19.49 18.95 5.87
CA ARG A 554 -19.73 20.23 5.19
C ARG A 554 -20.45 20.08 3.85
N THR A 555 -20.36 18.90 3.24
CA THR A 555 -20.95 18.64 1.92
C THR A 555 -22.43 18.33 2.03
N ARG A 556 -23.28 19.17 1.44
CA ARG A 556 -24.69 18.86 1.23
C ARG A 556 -24.86 17.78 0.16
N GLY A 557 -25.75 16.82 0.40
CA GLY A 557 -25.95 15.65 -0.46
C GLY A 557 -24.80 14.66 -0.42
N TRP A 558 -24.05 14.62 0.69
CA TRP A 558 -22.88 13.75 0.83
C TRP A 558 -23.22 12.27 0.67
N ASP A 559 -24.39 11.84 1.14
CA ASP A 559 -24.90 10.48 1.09
C ASP A 559 -25.19 10.04 -0.35
N THR A 560 -25.86 10.88 -1.14
CA THR A 560 -26.06 10.67 -2.58
C THR A 560 -24.71 10.51 -3.30
N ARG A 561 -23.73 11.35 -2.95
CA ARG A 561 -22.38 11.31 -3.53
C ARG A 561 -21.63 10.03 -3.16
N VAL A 562 -21.69 9.61 -1.89
CA VAL A 562 -21.09 8.34 -1.42
C VAL A 562 -21.73 7.16 -2.16
N ARG A 563 -23.06 7.12 -2.29
CA ARG A 563 -23.77 6.07 -3.05
C ARG A 563 -23.29 5.99 -4.49
N ALA A 564 -23.19 7.14 -5.17
CA ALA A 564 -22.77 7.18 -6.57
C ALA A 564 -21.35 6.63 -6.75
N GLN A 565 -20.41 7.05 -5.90
CA GLN A 565 -19.00 6.61 -5.95
C GLN A 565 -18.81 5.14 -5.55
N ILE A 566 -19.55 4.66 -4.54
CA ILE A 566 -19.47 3.28 -4.06
C ILE A 566 -20.18 2.30 -5.02
N ALA A 567 -21.12 2.78 -5.84
CA ALA A 567 -21.80 1.95 -6.84
C ALA A 567 -20.85 1.46 -7.95
N HIS A 568 -19.77 2.17 -8.25
CA HIS A 568 -18.76 1.71 -9.20
C HIS A 568 -18.19 0.35 -8.76
N ALA A 569 -18.36 -0.67 -9.60
CA ALA A 569 -18.02 -2.05 -9.25
C ALA A 569 -16.55 -2.20 -8.82
N ASP A 570 -15.61 -1.44 -9.38
CA ASP A 570 -14.19 -1.46 -9.03
C ASP A 570 -13.84 -0.68 -7.74
N THR A 571 -14.71 0.18 -7.18
CA THR A 571 -14.44 0.91 -5.92
C THR A 571 -14.27 -0.04 -4.74
N GLY A 572 -13.07 -0.09 -4.17
CA GLY A 572 -12.76 -0.81 -2.94
C GLY A 572 -13.18 -0.01 -1.72
N ALA A 573 -12.74 1.24 -1.64
CA ALA A 573 -13.12 2.19 -0.61
C ALA A 573 -13.10 3.62 -1.16
N LEU A 574 -13.84 4.51 -0.50
CA LEU A 574 -13.92 5.94 -0.81
C LEU A 574 -13.52 6.76 0.42
N GLY A 575 -12.61 7.71 0.23
CA GLY A 575 -12.24 8.70 1.24
C GLY A 575 -12.74 10.11 0.89
N ALA A 576 -12.89 10.92 1.92
CA ALA A 576 -13.28 12.32 1.84
C ALA A 576 -12.07 13.27 1.92
N LYS A 577 -12.22 14.52 1.48
CA LYS A 577 -11.30 15.61 1.80
C LYS A 577 -11.52 16.06 3.23
N LEU A 578 -10.47 15.96 4.06
CA LEU A 578 -10.51 16.46 5.44
C LEU A 578 -9.73 17.75 5.54
N LEU A 579 -10.36 18.75 6.14
CA LEU A 579 -9.77 20.07 6.38
C LEU A 579 -9.54 20.28 7.87
N TYR A 580 -8.44 20.95 8.18
CA TYR A 580 -8.24 21.60 9.45
C TYR A 580 -9.21 22.78 9.61
N PRO A 581 -9.47 23.24 10.86
CA PRO A 581 -10.30 24.42 11.10
C PRO A 581 -9.78 25.72 10.46
N ASP A 582 -8.51 25.76 10.07
CA ASP A 582 -7.87 26.89 9.37
C ASP A 582 -7.99 26.82 7.83
N GLU A 583 -8.84 25.93 7.30
CA GLU A 583 -9.08 25.70 5.87
C GLU A 583 -7.85 25.18 5.11
N THR A 584 -6.87 24.63 5.83
CA THR A 584 -5.80 23.83 5.22
C THR A 584 -6.17 22.35 5.15
N ILE A 585 -5.65 21.65 4.15
CA ILE A 585 -5.90 20.23 3.91
C ILE A 585 -5.14 19.41 4.96
N GLN A 586 -5.88 18.51 5.61
CA GLN A 586 -5.33 17.49 6.49
C GLN A 586 -5.25 16.14 5.78
N HIS A 587 -6.23 15.82 4.93
CA HIS A 587 -6.29 14.57 4.20
C HIS A 587 -6.83 14.78 2.78
N ALA A 588 -6.01 14.43 1.79
CA ALA A 588 -6.44 14.28 0.41
C ALA A 588 -6.09 12.90 -0.16
N GLY A 589 -6.11 11.85 0.68
CA GLY A 589 -5.54 10.53 0.41
C GLY A 589 -4.25 10.28 1.19
N VAL A 590 -3.67 9.09 1.03
CA VAL A 590 -2.39 8.70 1.65
C VAL A 590 -1.37 8.38 0.57
N LEU A 591 -0.17 8.95 0.71
CA LEU A 591 1.00 8.68 -0.12
C LEU A 591 1.91 7.67 0.56
N PHE A 592 2.38 6.68 -0.19
CA PHE A 592 3.41 5.74 0.27
C PHE A 592 4.81 6.25 -0.12
N GLY A 593 5.87 5.70 0.48
CA GLY A 593 7.25 6.08 0.13
C GLY A 593 7.78 7.28 0.90
N TRP A 594 7.08 7.78 1.92
CA TRP A 594 7.44 9.02 2.61
C TRP A 594 8.08 8.74 3.97
N GLY A 595 9.36 9.08 4.16
CA GLY A 595 10.09 8.78 5.40
C GLY A 595 10.18 7.28 5.68
N GLY A 596 10.21 6.46 4.63
CA GLY A 596 10.11 5.00 4.70
C GLY A 596 8.76 4.48 5.23
N SER A 597 7.71 5.30 5.20
CA SER A 597 6.36 5.01 5.70
C SER A 597 5.30 5.64 4.77
N VAL A 598 4.21 6.12 5.35
CA VAL A 598 3.11 6.83 4.68
C VAL A 598 2.95 8.25 5.22
N ILE A 599 2.37 9.13 4.42
CA ILE A 599 1.99 10.49 4.80
C ILE A 599 0.64 10.87 4.18
N HIS A 600 -0.10 11.80 4.78
CA HIS A 600 -1.29 12.35 4.16
C HIS A 600 -0.94 13.29 3.00
N ASP A 601 -1.63 13.10 1.88
CA ASP A 601 -1.52 13.96 0.70
C ASP A 601 -2.14 15.34 1.00
N GLY A 602 -1.54 16.40 0.46
CA GLY A 602 -2.02 17.77 0.58
C GLY A 602 -1.80 18.42 1.94
N LEU A 603 -1.06 17.80 2.86
CA LEU A 603 -0.89 18.32 4.23
C LEU A 603 -0.48 19.80 4.25
N PHE A 604 -1.27 20.62 4.94
CA PHE A 604 -1.13 22.08 5.10
C PHE A 604 -1.31 22.92 3.83
N GLN A 605 -1.75 22.32 2.72
CA GLN A 605 -2.09 23.06 1.51
C GLN A 605 -3.43 23.78 1.69
N PRO A 606 -3.64 24.97 1.11
CA PRO A 606 -4.95 25.59 1.10
C PRO A 606 -6.01 24.68 0.48
N ALA A 607 -7.23 24.68 1.02
CA ALA A 607 -8.34 23.87 0.49
C ALA A 607 -8.55 24.04 -1.03
N ALA A 608 -8.38 25.26 -1.55
CA ALA A 608 -8.55 25.57 -2.98
C ALA A 608 -7.27 25.42 -3.83
N SER A 609 -6.17 24.86 -3.29
CA SER A 609 -4.90 24.78 -4.03
C SER A 609 -5.05 24.05 -5.37
N ALA A 610 -4.57 24.72 -6.42
CA ALA A 610 -4.51 24.21 -7.79
C ALA A 610 -3.13 23.65 -8.17
N ASP A 611 -2.21 23.53 -7.20
CA ASP A 611 -0.87 22.98 -7.45
C ASP A 611 -0.95 21.51 -7.88
N GLN A 612 0.16 21.00 -8.43
CA GLN A 612 0.27 19.60 -8.85
C GLN A 612 -0.88 19.18 -9.79
N TYR A 613 -1.08 19.96 -10.86
CA TYR A 613 -2.17 19.81 -11.84
C TYR A 613 -3.59 19.96 -11.28
N GLY A 614 -3.74 20.50 -10.07
CA GLY A 614 -5.01 20.56 -9.37
C GLY A 614 -5.45 19.22 -8.79
N ARG A 615 -4.52 18.32 -8.46
CA ARG A 615 -4.82 16.97 -7.94
C ARG A 615 -5.73 16.96 -6.71
N TRP A 616 -5.76 18.04 -5.92
CA TRP A 616 -6.61 18.17 -4.73
C TRP A 616 -8.01 18.75 -5.02
N GLN A 617 -8.32 18.96 -6.30
CA GLN A 617 -9.61 19.46 -6.79
C GLN A 617 -10.30 18.46 -7.75
N MET A 618 -9.70 17.29 -7.99
CA MET A 618 -10.23 16.27 -8.90
C MET A 618 -10.41 14.93 -8.20
N GLN A 619 -11.48 14.22 -8.56
CA GLN A 619 -11.67 12.82 -8.14
C GLN A 619 -10.55 11.98 -8.74
N ARG A 620 -9.98 11.07 -7.95
CA ARG A 620 -8.82 10.31 -8.38
C ARG A 620 -8.64 9.05 -7.57
N GLN A 621 -7.81 8.17 -8.11
CA GLN A 621 -7.35 6.99 -7.40
C GLN A 621 -6.21 7.34 -6.45
N VAL A 622 -6.17 6.65 -5.31
CA VAL A 622 -5.18 6.81 -4.24
C VAL A 622 -4.67 5.44 -3.80
N SER A 623 -3.52 5.41 -3.15
CA SER A 623 -2.99 4.17 -2.56
C SER A 623 -3.78 3.72 -1.33
N ALA A 624 -4.24 4.67 -0.52
CA ALA A 624 -5.11 4.45 0.63
C ALA A 624 -5.84 5.75 1.03
N VAL A 625 -6.86 5.61 1.86
CA VAL A 625 -7.60 6.69 2.51
C VAL A 625 -7.63 6.45 4.01
N THR A 626 -7.83 7.49 4.81
CA THR A 626 -7.83 7.37 6.27
C THR A 626 -9.13 6.78 6.80
N GLY A 627 -9.04 6.03 7.91
CA GLY A 627 -10.20 5.58 8.68
C GLY A 627 -11.00 6.70 9.34
N ALA A 628 -10.51 7.95 9.34
CA ALA A 628 -11.25 9.08 9.88
C ALA A 628 -12.56 9.34 9.12
N PHE A 629 -12.59 9.12 7.80
CA PHE A 629 -13.83 9.00 7.02
C PHE A 629 -13.60 8.03 5.85
N LEU A 630 -14.14 6.81 5.95
CA LEU A 630 -13.97 5.74 4.97
C LEU A 630 -15.29 5.08 4.65
N ALA A 631 -15.75 5.17 3.40
CA ALA A 631 -16.93 4.48 2.91
C ALA A 631 -16.56 3.21 2.13
N ILE A 632 -17.34 2.14 2.28
CA ILE A 632 -17.09 0.83 1.68
C ILE A 632 -18.38 0.02 1.54
N ARG A 633 -18.45 -0.88 0.56
CA ARG A 633 -19.50 -1.90 0.50
C ARG A 633 -19.31 -2.92 1.62
N ARG A 634 -20.36 -3.15 2.42
CA ARG A 634 -20.36 -4.13 3.51
C ARG A 634 -19.89 -5.51 3.05
N ALA A 635 -20.37 -5.97 1.89
CA ALA A 635 -19.97 -7.27 1.34
C ALA A 635 -18.45 -7.36 1.12
N LEU A 636 -17.82 -6.30 0.60
CA LEU A 636 -16.37 -6.25 0.40
C LEU A 636 -15.61 -6.19 1.72
N PHE A 637 -16.09 -5.40 2.69
CA PHE A 637 -15.49 -5.32 4.02
C PHE A 637 -15.42 -6.69 4.69
N LEU A 638 -16.52 -7.47 4.61
CA LEU A 638 -16.58 -8.82 5.13
C LEU A 638 -15.72 -9.80 4.31
N GLU A 639 -15.72 -9.70 2.98
CA GLU A 639 -14.92 -10.53 2.08
C GLU A 639 -13.42 -10.45 2.40
N VAL A 640 -12.90 -9.25 2.66
CA VAL A 640 -11.48 -9.04 2.97
C VAL A 640 -11.12 -9.26 4.45
N GLY A 641 -12.09 -9.66 5.29
CA GLY A 641 -11.90 -9.94 6.71
C GLY A 641 -11.80 -8.71 7.61
N GLY A 642 -12.34 -7.56 7.18
CA GLY A 642 -12.41 -6.33 7.97
C GLY A 642 -11.06 -5.76 8.41
N PHE A 643 -11.09 -4.99 9.50
CA PHE A 643 -9.89 -4.44 10.12
C PHE A 643 -9.15 -5.53 10.93
N ASP A 644 -7.82 -5.46 10.97
CA ASP A 644 -7.03 -6.38 11.80
C ASP A 644 -6.95 -5.92 13.25
N GLU A 645 -7.93 -6.31 14.05
CA GLU A 645 -7.98 -6.00 15.48
C GLU A 645 -6.88 -6.66 16.33
N ARG A 646 -6.11 -7.61 15.79
CA ARG A 646 -5.10 -8.36 16.58
C ARG A 646 -3.74 -7.70 16.51
N GLN A 647 -3.31 -7.30 15.30
CA GLN A 647 -1.98 -6.73 15.09
C GLN A 647 -2.00 -5.23 14.79
N LEU A 648 -3.15 -4.68 14.38
CA LEU A 648 -3.34 -3.27 14.02
C LEU A 648 -4.57 -2.75 14.78
N ALA A 649 -4.47 -2.64 16.10
CA ALA A 649 -5.60 -2.30 16.94
C ALA A 649 -6.01 -0.83 16.77
N ILE A 650 -5.04 0.05 16.47
CA ILE A 650 -5.25 1.51 16.47
C ILE A 650 -4.70 2.16 15.19
N SER A 651 -3.44 1.92 14.84
CA SER A 651 -2.79 2.57 13.70
C SER A 651 -2.67 1.64 12.50
N TYR A 652 -2.61 2.22 11.30
CA TYR A 652 -2.42 1.53 10.02
C TYR A 652 -3.53 0.54 9.62
N SER A 653 -4.60 0.41 10.39
CA SER A 653 -5.74 -0.48 10.08
C SER A 653 -6.43 -0.11 8.77
N ASP A 654 -6.55 1.20 8.53
CA ASP A 654 -7.06 1.79 7.30
C ASP A 654 -6.13 1.52 6.10
N ILE A 655 -4.82 1.63 6.30
CA ILE A 655 -3.80 1.29 5.29
C ILE A 655 -3.85 -0.20 4.93
N ASP A 656 -3.91 -1.08 5.94
CA ASP A 656 -4.04 -2.53 5.74
C ASP A 656 -5.33 -2.90 5.00
N LEU A 657 -6.46 -2.30 5.37
CA LEU A 657 -7.72 -2.49 4.66
C LEU A 657 -7.62 -2.07 3.19
N CYS A 658 -7.06 -0.88 2.92
CA CYS A 658 -6.84 -0.42 1.55
C CYS A 658 -5.93 -1.36 0.75
N LEU A 659 -4.89 -1.92 1.38
CA LEU A 659 -4.00 -2.90 0.74
C LEU A 659 -4.69 -4.24 0.48
N LYS A 660 -5.53 -4.72 1.39
CA LYS A 660 -6.39 -5.91 1.17
C LYS A 660 -7.29 -5.72 -0.05
N LEU A 661 -7.95 -4.58 -0.15
CA LEU A 661 -8.84 -4.24 -1.27
C LEU A 661 -8.08 -4.11 -2.60
N ARG A 662 -6.89 -3.50 -2.58
CA ARG A 662 -6.02 -3.44 -3.77
C ARG A 662 -5.56 -4.83 -4.21
N ARG A 663 -5.21 -5.70 -3.25
CA ARG A 663 -4.84 -7.10 -3.54
C ARG A 663 -6.02 -7.89 -4.14
N SER A 664 -7.27 -7.53 -3.82
CA SER A 664 -8.45 -8.10 -4.47
C SER A 664 -8.77 -7.48 -5.84
N GLY A 665 -7.93 -6.57 -6.34
CA GLY A 665 -8.07 -5.93 -7.65
C GLY A 665 -9.02 -4.73 -7.67
N ARG A 666 -9.37 -4.19 -6.50
CA ARG A 666 -10.20 -2.97 -6.37
C ARG A 666 -9.32 -1.72 -6.32
N VAL A 667 -9.90 -0.59 -6.70
CA VAL A 667 -9.23 0.73 -6.61
C VAL A 667 -9.73 1.49 -5.38
N ILE A 668 -8.85 2.28 -4.77
CA ILE A 668 -9.26 3.19 -3.70
C ILE A 668 -9.46 4.57 -4.32
N ARG A 669 -10.62 5.18 -4.09
CA ARG A 669 -10.97 6.49 -4.63
C ARG A 669 -10.99 7.54 -3.54
N TRP A 670 -10.71 8.77 -3.92
CA TRP A 670 -10.81 9.94 -3.07
C TRP A 670 -11.62 11.02 -3.80
N ASP A 671 -12.59 11.62 -3.11
CA ASP A 671 -13.46 12.66 -3.67
C ASP A 671 -13.17 14.04 -3.03
N PRO A 672 -12.67 15.03 -3.80
CA PRO A 672 -12.36 16.37 -3.30
C PRO A 672 -13.60 17.18 -2.89
N ASP A 673 -14.78 16.85 -3.41
CA ASP A 673 -16.03 17.56 -3.14
C ASP A 673 -16.78 16.97 -1.94
N LEU A 674 -16.36 15.82 -1.43
CA LEU A 674 -16.83 15.26 -0.17
C LEU A 674 -15.93 15.80 0.95
N VAL A 675 -16.39 16.83 1.64
CA VAL A 675 -15.57 17.66 2.54
C VAL A 675 -16.09 17.59 3.97
N LEU A 676 -15.18 17.35 4.90
CA LEU A 676 -15.42 17.45 6.33
C LEU A 676 -14.37 18.36 6.98
N THR A 677 -14.78 19.09 8.01
CA THR A 677 -13.82 19.64 8.99
C THR A 677 -13.49 18.54 9.98
N HIS A 678 -12.21 18.28 10.20
CA HIS A 678 -11.74 17.37 11.24
C HIS A 678 -11.00 18.20 12.29
N PHE A 679 -11.53 18.23 13.52
CA PHE A 679 -11.07 19.14 14.56
C PHE A 679 -9.80 18.66 15.27
N GLU A 680 -9.24 17.54 14.81
CA GLU A 680 -8.08 16.82 15.35
C GLU A 680 -7.94 17.03 16.85
N SER A 681 -8.59 16.15 17.60
CA SER A 681 -8.68 16.27 19.04
C SER A 681 -7.30 16.53 19.69
N LYS A 682 -7.20 17.70 20.32
CA LYS A 682 -6.28 18.04 21.42
C LYS A 682 -6.28 16.98 22.55
N SER A 683 -7.13 15.94 22.50
CA SER A 683 -7.14 14.78 23.39
C SER A 683 -6.08 13.72 23.05
N ARG A 684 -5.52 13.69 21.83
CA ARG A 684 -4.38 12.80 21.52
C ARG A 684 -3.08 13.22 22.21
N GLY A 685 -3.00 14.47 22.71
CA GLY A 685 -2.08 14.92 23.75
C GLY A 685 -0.64 14.40 23.61
N LEU A 686 0.22 15.14 22.90
CA LEU A 686 1.67 14.93 22.88
C LEU A 686 2.08 13.46 22.62
N ASP A 687 1.60 12.89 21.51
CA ASP A 687 1.78 11.46 21.17
C ASP A 687 3.25 10.98 21.12
N HIS A 688 4.20 11.88 20.97
CA HIS A 688 5.63 11.58 20.92
C HIS A 688 6.26 11.36 22.30
N LEU A 689 5.52 11.59 23.39
CA LEU A 689 6.04 11.57 24.77
C LEU A 689 5.74 10.26 25.54
N SER A 690 4.87 9.38 25.05
CA SER A 690 4.58 8.09 25.71
C SER A 690 5.42 6.94 25.11
N PRO A 691 6.33 6.31 25.91
CA PRO A 691 7.10 5.15 25.45
C PRO A 691 6.22 3.96 25.03
N GLU A 692 5.08 3.78 25.68
CA GLU A 692 4.14 2.69 25.41
C GLU A 692 3.43 2.85 24.06
N LYS A 693 2.94 4.07 23.76
CA LYS A 693 2.36 4.39 22.45
C LYS A 693 3.39 4.22 21.34
N ARG A 694 4.60 4.74 21.52
CA ARG A 694 5.69 4.57 20.54
C ARG A 694 6.06 3.09 20.33
N ALA A 695 6.09 2.29 21.40
CA ALA A 695 6.34 0.85 21.30
C ALA A 695 5.22 0.13 20.53
N ARG A 696 3.95 0.49 20.77
CA ARG A 696 2.81 -0.02 20.02
C ARG A 696 2.89 0.36 18.54
N ASP A 697 3.06 1.64 18.21
CA ASP A 697 3.09 2.11 16.82
C ASP A 697 4.26 1.47 16.04
N LEU A 698 5.41 1.25 16.71
CA LEU A 698 6.51 0.46 16.15
C LEU A 698 6.14 -1.01 15.93
N SER A 699 5.38 -1.61 16.85
CA SER A 699 4.89 -3.00 16.72
C SER A 699 3.88 -3.14 15.58
N GLU A 700 2.90 -2.25 15.49
CA GLU A 700 1.90 -2.23 14.42
C GLU A 700 2.57 -1.99 13.06
N ARG A 701 3.53 -1.07 12.97
CA ARG A 701 4.34 -0.87 11.76
C ARG A 701 5.14 -2.11 11.38
N ARG A 702 5.73 -2.83 12.36
CA ARG A 702 6.42 -4.10 12.09
C ARG A 702 5.46 -5.17 11.57
N ALA A 703 4.26 -5.27 12.13
CA ALA A 703 3.23 -6.20 11.65
C ALA A 703 2.83 -5.88 10.21
N LEU A 704 2.57 -4.60 9.90
CA LEU A 704 2.25 -4.13 8.57
C LEU A 704 3.38 -4.45 7.56
N HIS A 705 4.63 -4.13 7.90
CA HIS A 705 5.80 -4.46 7.07
C HIS A 705 6.01 -5.97 6.93
N GLY A 706 5.79 -6.75 7.98
CA GLY A 706 5.91 -8.21 7.95
C GLY A 706 4.87 -8.86 7.04
N ARG A 707 3.66 -8.27 6.95
CA ARG A 707 2.57 -8.74 6.11
C ARG A 707 2.74 -8.36 4.64
N TRP A 708 3.02 -7.09 4.37
CA TRP A 708 2.99 -6.53 3.01
C TRP A 708 4.37 -6.42 2.36
N GLY A 709 5.44 -6.57 3.14
CA GLY A 709 6.79 -6.27 2.71
C GLY A 709 7.09 -4.77 2.76
N LYS A 710 8.34 -4.41 3.06
CA LYS A 710 8.78 -3.00 3.10
C LYS A 710 8.70 -2.32 1.75
N SER A 711 8.91 -3.05 0.66
CA SER A 711 8.92 -2.52 -0.72
C SER A 711 7.60 -1.89 -1.14
N VAL A 712 6.48 -2.33 -0.56
CA VAL A 712 5.16 -1.71 -0.80
C VAL A 712 5.15 -0.25 -0.34
N PHE A 713 5.91 0.09 0.69
CA PHE A 713 6.00 1.43 1.27
C PHE A 713 7.18 2.24 0.74
N GLU A 714 7.85 1.78 -0.33
CA GLU A 714 8.96 2.50 -0.95
C GLU A 714 8.51 3.35 -2.14
N LEU A 715 7.43 2.96 -2.82
CA LEU A 715 6.95 3.60 -4.04
C LEU A 715 5.42 3.65 -4.08
N ASP A 716 4.89 4.78 -4.54
CA ASP A 716 3.47 4.99 -4.76
C ASP A 716 3.20 5.20 -6.27
N PRO A 717 2.27 4.46 -6.89
CA PRO A 717 1.96 4.62 -8.32
C PRO A 717 1.46 6.03 -8.68
N TYR A 718 0.86 6.75 -7.73
CA TYR A 718 0.27 8.07 -7.92
C TYR A 718 1.21 9.22 -7.48
N VAL A 719 2.50 8.91 -7.29
CA VAL A 719 3.56 9.87 -6.96
C VAL A 719 4.73 9.69 -7.93
N ASN A 720 5.22 10.79 -8.48
CA ASN A 720 6.43 10.78 -9.28
C ASN A 720 7.67 10.50 -8.39
N PRO A 721 8.57 9.56 -8.74
CA PRO A 721 9.73 9.23 -7.93
C PRO A 721 10.80 10.35 -7.88
N ALA A 722 10.65 11.40 -8.70
CA ALA A 722 11.46 12.61 -8.66
C ALA A 722 11.20 13.43 -7.40
N TRP A 723 10.03 13.28 -6.77
CA TRP A 723 9.75 13.94 -5.50
C TRP A 723 10.56 13.31 -4.38
N HIS A 724 11.21 14.15 -3.57
CA HIS A 724 12.00 13.73 -2.41
C HIS A 724 11.16 13.84 -1.13
N ASP A 725 11.26 12.82 -0.29
CA ASP A 725 10.50 12.65 0.96
C ASP A 725 11.09 13.32 2.20
N ALA A 726 12.09 14.20 2.06
CA ALA A 726 12.79 14.78 3.21
C ALA A 726 11.97 15.87 3.93
N THR A 727 10.94 16.41 3.28
CA THR A 727 10.06 17.47 3.81
C THR A 727 8.60 17.14 3.49
N LEU A 728 7.71 18.15 3.46
CA LEU A 728 6.34 17.96 3.01
C LEU A 728 6.28 17.52 1.53
N PRO A 729 5.22 16.82 1.12
CA PRO A 729 5.02 16.43 -0.26
C PRO A 729 5.17 17.56 -1.27
N PHE A 730 5.83 17.22 -2.39
CA PHE A 730 5.95 18.06 -3.58
C PHE A 730 6.75 19.37 -3.41
N ARG A 731 7.68 19.41 -2.45
CA ARG A 731 8.57 20.58 -2.23
C ARG A 731 9.96 20.43 -2.80
N LEU A 732 10.51 19.21 -2.77
CA LEU A 732 11.88 18.93 -3.18
C LEU A 732 11.90 17.90 -4.30
N VAL A 733 12.77 18.12 -5.29
CA VAL A 733 13.04 17.20 -6.39
C VAL A 733 14.44 16.61 -6.30
N ARG A 734 14.61 15.38 -6.80
CA ARG A 734 15.89 14.65 -6.81
C ARG A 734 16.13 13.96 -8.16
N PRO A 735 17.40 13.70 -8.53
CA PRO A 735 17.70 12.90 -9.71
C PRO A 735 17.22 11.47 -9.52
N ILE A 736 16.75 10.86 -10.61
CA ILE A 736 16.33 9.46 -10.64
C ILE A 736 17.37 8.68 -11.44
N SER A 737 17.89 7.58 -10.89
CA SER A 737 18.81 6.69 -11.60
C SER A 737 18.07 5.74 -12.54
N SER A 738 18.77 5.16 -13.52
CA SER A 738 18.15 4.20 -14.45
C SER A 738 17.51 3.01 -13.73
N ASP A 739 18.15 2.49 -12.68
CA ASP A 739 17.58 1.42 -11.86
C ASP A 739 16.30 1.84 -11.14
N ALA A 740 16.24 3.07 -10.65
CA ALA A 740 15.04 3.59 -9.98
C ALA A 740 13.88 3.76 -10.98
N VAL A 741 14.17 4.20 -12.21
CA VAL A 741 13.19 4.24 -13.31
C VAL A 741 12.66 2.85 -13.63
N MET A 742 13.54 1.85 -13.75
CA MET A 742 13.13 0.47 -14.05
C MET A 742 12.33 -0.17 -12.92
N ARG A 743 12.69 0.09 -11.64
CA ARG A 743 11.89 -0.34 -10.49
C ARG A 743 10.50 0.29 -10.49
N TYR A 744 10.42 1.60 -10.71
CA TYR A 744 9.14 2.33 -10.75
C TYR A 744 8.21 1.80 -11.86
N THR A 745 8.73 1.70 -13.09
CA THR A 745 7.96 1.22 -14.24
C THR A 745 7.51 -0.24 -14.09
N SER A 746 8.32 -1.09 -13.45
CA SER A 746 7.93 -2.46 -13.13
C SER A 746 6.77 -2.55 -12.14
N ILE A 747 6.78 -1.72 -11.09
CA ILE A 747 5.74 -1.72 -10.05
C ILE A 747 4.42 -1.19 -10.61
N ILE A 748 4.46 -0.08 -11.36
CA ILE A 748 3.27 0.50 -11.98
C ILE A 748 2.68 -0.44 -13.04
N GLY A 749 3.51 -1.01 -13.91
CA GLY A 749 3.03 -1.97 -14.93
C GLY A 749 2.32 -3.18 -14.31
N THR A 750 2.81 -3.70 -13.18
CA THR A 750 2.16 -4.83 -12.47
C THR A 750 0.79 -4.44 -11.89
N LEU A 751 0.64 -3.22 -11.38
CA LEU A 751 -0.65 -2.70 -10.89
C LEU A 751 -1.65 -2.48 -12.03
N SER A 752 -1.20 -1.94 -13.16
CA SER A 752 -2.02 -1.77 -14.38
C SER A 752 -2.42 -3.12 -15.01
N PHE A 753 -1.51 -4.10 -15.04
CA PHE A 753 -1.78 -5.44 -15.60
C PHE A 753 -2.79 -6.24 -14.77
N THR A 754 -2.75 -6.12 -13.43
CA THR A 754 -3.70 -6.80 -12.53
C THR A 754 -5.12 -6.25 -12.68
N LEU A 755 -5.26 -4.94 -12.94
CA LEU A 755 -6.52 -4.28 -13.25
C LEU A 755 -7.01 -4.64 -14.67
N ALA A 756 -6.11 -4.71 -15.66
CA ALA A 756 -6.45 -5.00 -17.06
C ALA A 756 -6.88 -6.46 -17.29
N LYS A 757 -6.24 -7.46 -16.67
CA LYS A 757 -6.54 -8.88 -16.89
C LYS A 757 -7.93 -9.30 -16.37
N ARG A 758 -8.48 -8.59 -15.38
CA ARG A 758 -9.88 -8.78 -14.91
C ARG A 758 -10.89 -7.93 -15.66
N LYS A 759 -10.43 -6.93 -16.42
CA LYS A 759 -11.28 -6.12 -17.32
C LYS A 759 -11.74 -6.90 -18.56
N MET A 760 -11.13 -8.05 -18.86
CA MET A 760 -11.62 -8.97 -19.90
C MET A 760 -13.06 -9.46 -19.68
N ASP A 761 -13.58 -9.39 -18.44
CA ASP A 761 -14.97 -9.72 -18.12
C ASP A 761 -15.88 -8.48 -17.97
N SER A 762 -15.35 -7.26 -18.04
CA SER A 762 -16.09 -6.01 -17.81
C SER A 762 -16.08 -5.04 -19.00
N LEU A 763 -16.11 -5.57 -20.24
CA LEU A 763 -16.47 -4.86 -21.48
C LEU A 763 -17.94 -4.34 -21.50
N ARG A 764 -18.40 -3.87 -20.35
CA ARG A 764 -19.70 -3.33 -20.02
C ARG A 764 -19.53 -2.23 -18.98
N TYR A 765 -18.69 -1.23 -19.25
CA TYR A 765 -18.68 0.01 -18.45
C TYR A 765 -20.07 0.70 -18.49
N ALA A 766 -20.90 0.39 -19.49
CA ALA A 766 -22.30 0.82 -19.59
C ALA A 766 -23.34 -0.25 -19.18
N ALA A 767 -22.93 -1.48 -18.84
CA ALA A 767 -23.87 -2.54 -18.44
C ALA A 767 -23.51 -3.22 -17.11
N GLN A 768 -22.57 -2.63 -16.37
CA GLN A 768 -22.36 -2.84 -14.92
C GLN A 768 -22.78 -1.61 -14.10
N TRP A 769 -23.40 -0.62 -14.75
CA TRP A 769 -24.25 0.38 -14.14
C TRP A 769 -25.69 -0.07 -14.18
#